data_AF-A0A929DNA0-F1
#
_entry.id   AF-A0A929DNA0-F1
#
_cell.length_a   1.000
_cell.length_b   1.000
_cell.length_c   1.000
_cell.angle_alpha   90.00
_cell.angle_beta   90.00
_cell.angle_gamma   90.00
#
_symmetry.space_group_name_H-M   'P 1'
#
loop_
_entity.id
_entity.type
_entity.pdbx_description
1 polymer ?
#
loop_
_entity_poly.entity_id
_entity_poly.type
_entity_poly.pdbx_seq_one_letter_code
_entity_poly.pdbx_strand_id
1 'polypeptide(L)'
;VEQGDGLARRSGRSGAEHSFGLLAHRDDGFVAYTLAADVALDDDGQEIGLGEVFAFDDKCYDCGIKDKVFIALPRLDPVAARFCQNQRIRAFEEQNLKTFLASPLPSLPAERDSYSWETQPQIMESLARLGYNVETNARIKGRSGAEYVFDALASWDDGFITHKLAIDDIPGEEVSLSQISLFDAKAYDAGVQDKVLLLSGKVTQEARQFAEHQRVKIVVIRGELQKPTAVEEKVKPDLQSAVEELLSGKPEARPRPRVLKRKPDPKVLELIPEYTARRFGAMPMAIVGNALQVAMSNPTDIFALEALALQSRMRIEPVSVSETELREAIDFNYRGAFGQIEEQISRMSGATEATTDEQALIAAAEDSPVASALRLIIDEAAKARSSDVHIEPQPDKLRIRFRVDGALQEVMSLPSRIHLPLTSRIKIMSDMNIADHLRPQDGQFSTESKGRSIDIRVATTPTVNGETTVMRLLDKSLALIDLPRLGFSDEALAKYENMLKVAFGMILISGPTGSGKTTTLYASINKMDKRSRNIITIEDPVEYRFPNINQIQVNPKAGLTFASGLRSILRLDPDIILVGEIRDAETARIAVQSALTGHLVLSSIHANDAVGVIFRLLDLGIEPFLVSSAVIGVVAQRMVRRVCADCIGEREAPLMEQLAYVNETGQKRTQFTYGEGCELCGHTGYRGRTGLFEVLPISDKIRMQILKGASTTEVRRQAIAEGMLTLLKDGMLKVKEGATTPSEVLRNAYSIE
;
A
#
# COMPACT_ATOMS: atom_id res chain seq x y z
N VAL A 1 -41.40 -9.83 -0.16
CA VAL A 1 -41.28 -8.51 -0.83
C VAL A 1 -41.94 -7.51 0.09
N GLU A 2 -41.23 -6.49 0.56
CA GLU A 2 -41.88 -5.38 1.25
C GLU A 2 -42.53 -4.50 0.18
N GLN A 3 -43.85 -4.63 0.03
CA GLN A 3 -44.65 -3.73 -0.81
C GLN A 3 -45.65 -3.01 0.09
N GLY A 4 -45.44 -1.71 0.23
CA GLY A 4 -46.42 -0.77 0.74
C GLY A 4 -45.98 0.64 0.36
N ASP A 5 -46.78 1.34 -0.47
CA ASP A 5 -46.79 2.74 -0.96
C ASP A 5 -45.59 3.71 -0.73
N GLY A 6 -44.38 3.20 -0.56
CA GLY A 6 -43.17 3.94 -0.29
C GLY A 6 -41.94 3.05 -0.51
N LEU A 7 -40.88 3.65 -1.03
CA LEU A 7 -39.59 2.99 -1.31
C LEU A 7 -39.13 2.12 -0.12
N ALA A 8 -38.66 0.90 -0.40
CA ALA A 8 -38.17 -0.03 0.62
C ALA A 8 -36.92 0.56 1.28
N ARG A 9 -36.90 0.67 2.61
CA ARG A 9 -35.82 1.33 3.36
C ARG A 9 -34.91 0.35 4.07
N ARG A 10 -33.62 0.64 4.10
CA ARG A 10 -32.63 -0.14 4.86
C ARG A 10 -31.54 0.76 5.43
N SER A 11 -31.21 0.55 6.71
CA SER A 11 -30.11 1.26 7.36
C SER A 11 -28.76 0.71 6.88
N GLY A 12 -27.85 1.61 6.51
CA GLY A 12 -26.48 1.32 6.13
C GLY A 12 -25.54 1.21 7.34
N ARG A 13 -24.32 0.73 7.10
CA ARG A 13 -23.26 0.64 8.12
C ARG A 13 -22.78 2.01 8.59
N SER A 14 -22.98 3.05 7.77
CA SER A 14 -22.77 4.45 8.12
C SER A 14 -23.81 5.00 9.12
N GLY A 15 -24.91 4.27 9.34
CA GLY A 15 -26.08 4.74 10.08
C GLY A 15 -27.10 5.52 9.24
N ALA A 16 -26.83 5.78 7.95
CA ALA A 16 -27.78 6.40 7.04
C ALA A 16 -28.92 5.44 6.65
N GLU A 17 -30.16 5.95 6.53
CA GLU A 17 -31.25 5.19 5.91
C GLU A 17 -31.26 5.40 4.39
N HIS A 18 -31.18 4.30 3.64
CA HIS A 18 -31.27 4.30 2.19
C HIS A 18 -32.61 3.77 1.73
N SER A 19 -33.10 4.30 0.60
CA SER A 19 -34.33 3.88 -0.03
C SER A 19 -34.05 3.25 -1.40
N PHE A 20 -34.75 2.16 -1.69
CA PHE A 20 -34.62 1.37 -2.92
C PHE A 20 -35.99 1.23 -3.59
N GLY A 21 -36.01 1.20 -4.92
CA GLY A 21 -37.21 0.88 -5.69
C GLY A 21 -37.81 -0.47 -5.30
N LEU A 22 -36.97 -1.48 -5.06
CA LEU A 22 -37.38 -2.78 -4.55
C LEU A 22 -36.26 -3.46 -3.74
N LEU A 23 -36.66 -4.07 -2.62
CA LEU A 23 -35.83 -5.02 -1.89
C LEU A 23 -36.52 -6.40 -1.88
N ALA A 24 -35.80 -7.41 -2.36
CA ALA A 24 -36.20 -8.80 -2.26
C ALA A 24 -35.23 -9.54 -1.34
N HIS A 25 -35.77 -10.36 -0.45
CA HIS A 25 -34.97 -11.22 0.41
C HIS A 25 -35.39 -12.67 0.16
N ARG A 26 -34.40 -13.53 -0.03
CA ARG A 26 -34.56 -14.98 -0.04
C ARG A 26 -33.64 -15.58 1.01
N ASP A 27 -34.21 -16.47 1.80
CA ASP A 27 -33.50 -17.43 2.65
C ASP A 27 -34.21 -18.78 2.46
N ASP A 28 -33.49 -19.73 1.87
CA ASP A 28 -33.96 -21.10 1.66
C ASP A 28 -33.23 -22.10 2.58
N GLY A 29 -32.49 -21.60 3.56
CA GLY A 29 -31.68 -22.42 4.45
C GLY A 29 -30.35 -22.87 3.85
N PHE A 30 -30.07 -22.67 2.56
CA PHE A 30 -28.74 -22.87 1.96
C PHE A 30 -28.07 -21.56 1.58
N VAL A 31 -28.83 -20.68 0.93
CA VAL A 31 -28.40 -19.35 0.51
C VAL A 31 -29.35 -18.32 1.11
N ALA A 32 -28.76 -17.30 1.74
CA ALA A 32 -29.48 -16.14 2.23
C ALA A 32 -28.91 -14.90 1.54
N TYR A 33 -29.73 -14.24 0.71
CA TYR A 33 -29.33 -13.04 0.01
C TYR A 33 -30.41 -11.97 0.02
N THR A 34 -29.98 -10.72 -0.18
CA THR A 34 -30.88 -9.60 -0.44
C THR A 34 -30.52 -9.06 -1.80
N LEU A 35 -31.52 -8.95 -2.68
CA LEU A 35 -31.43 -8.27 -3.96
C LEU A 35 -32.04 -6.88 -3.82
N ALA A 36 -31.29 -5.86 -4.25
CA ALA A 36 -31.80 -4.52 -4.46
C ALA A 36 -32.03 -4.29 -5.95
N ALA A 37 -33.18 -3.70 -6.28
CA ALA A 37 -33.44 -3.18 -7.61
C ALA A 37 -33.84 -1.72 -7.55
N ASP A 38 -33.35 -0.92 -8.50
CA ASP A 38 -33.76 0.48 -8.68
C ASP A 38 -34.04 0.77 -10.15
N VAL A 39 -34.90 1.77 -10.39
CA VAL A 39 -35.34 2.16 -11.73
C VAL A 39 -35.01 3.64 -11.95
N ALA A 40 -34.33 3.91 -13.06
CA ALA A 40 -34.06 5.25 -13.56
C ALA A 40 -34.88 5.50 -14.84
N LEU A 41 -35.60 6.62 -14.84
CA LEU A 41 -36.45 7.08 -15.94
C LEU A 41 -35.94 8.43 -16.42
N ASP A 42 -35.66 8.54 -17.72
CA ASP A 42 -35.44 9.84 -18.37
C ASP A 42 -36.61 10.14 -19.30
N ASP A 43 -37.44 11.10 -18.90
CA ASP A 43 -38.65 11.51 -19.63
C ASP A 43 -38.34 12.23 -20.96
N ASP A 44 -37.12 12.74 -21.14
CA ASP A 44 -36.67 13.44 -22.36
C ASP A 44 -36.02 12.50 -23.40
N GLY A 45 -35.98 11.20 -23.11
CA GLY A 45 -35.44 10.16 -24.00
C GLY A 45 -33.91 10.16 -24.12
N GLN A 46 -33.20 10.78 -23.17
CA GLN A 46 -31.73 10.74 -23.11
C GLN A 46 -31.22 9.50 -22.39
N GLU A 47 -29.90 9.29 -22.42
CA GLU A 47 -29.25 8.12 -21.81
C GLU A 47 -29.03 8.32 -20.31
N ILE A 48 -29.25 7.27 -19.52
CA ILE A 48 -29.02 7.30 -18.08
C ILE A 48 -27.51 7.35 -17.79
N GLY A 49 -27.12 8.40 -17.06
CA GLY A 49 -25.74 8.71 -16.75
C GLY A 49 -25.10 7.87 -15.64
N LEU A 50 -23.77 7.85 -15.59
CA LEU A 50 -22.99 7.17 -14.52
C LEU A 50 -23.41 7.57 -13.10
N GLY A 51 -23.83 8.81 -12.88
CA GLY A 51 -24.17 9.34 -11.55
C GLY A 51 -25.29 8.56 -10.85
N GLU A 52 -26.32 8.16 -11.59
CA GLU A 52 -27.47 7.45 -11.03
C GLU A 52 -27.13 6.00 -10.66
N VAL A 53 -26.38 5.33 -11.53
CA VAL A 53 -25.85 3.99 -11.27
C VAL A 53 -24.89 4.00 -10.07
N PHE A 54 -24.02 5.01 -9.99
CA PHE A 54 -23.06 5.16 -8.89
C PHE A 54 -23.78 5.39 -7.55
N ALA A 55 -24.79 6.26 -7.53
CA ALA A 55 -25.61 6.47 -6.34
C ALA A 55 -26.32 5.19 -5.88
N PHE A 56 -26.84 4.38 -6.81
CA PHE A 56 -27.42 3.08 -6.49
C PHE A 56 -26.37 2.08 -5.95
N ASP A 57 -25.18 2.05 -6.54
CA ASP A 57 -24.08 1.17 -6.14
C ASP A 57 -23.60 1.46 -4.71
N ASP A 58 -23.47 2.76 -4.37
CA ASP A 58 -23.07 3.27 -3.06
C ASP A 58 -24.12 2.95 -1.98
N LYS A 59 -25.41 3.17 -2.25
CA LYS A 59 -26.51 2.76 -1.35
C LYS A 59 -26.42 1.26 -1.04
N CYS A 60 -26.24 0.44 -2.08
CA CYS A 60 -26.11 -1.01 -1.92
C CYS A 60 -24.86 -1.37 -1.09
N TYR A 61 -23.73 -0.71 -1.33
CA TYR A 61 -22.48 -0.95 -0.61
C TYR A 61 -22.64 -0.66 0.89
N ASP A 62 -23.20 0.49 1.24
CA ASP A 62 -23.42 0.89 2.63
C ASP A 62 -24.41 -0.05 3.34
N CYS A 63 -25.47 -0.48 2.65
CA CYS A 63 -26.41 -1.49 3.15
C CYS A 63 -25.87 -2.93 3.15
N GLY A 64 -24.67 -3.17 2.60
CA GLY A 64 -24.08 -4.50 2.48
C GLY A 64 -24.80 -5.43 1.49
N ILE A 65 -25.55 -4.86 0.54
CA ILE A 65 -26.26 -5.56 -0.52
C ILE A 65 -25.31 -5.78 -1.71
N LYS A 66 -25.14 -7.04 -2.11
CA LYS A 66 -24.23 -7.43 -3.19
C LYS A 66 -24.95 -7.70 -4.51
N ASP A 67 -26.20 -8.15 -4.44
CA ASP A 67 -27.03 -8.48 -5.58
C ASP A 67 -27.80 -7.24 -6.03
N LYS A 68 -27.38 -6.68 -7.17
CA LYS A 68 -27.77 -5.35 -7.64
C LYS A 68 -28.38 -5.44 -9.04
N VAL A 69 -29.63 -5.01 -9.16
CA VAL A 69 -30.34 -4.89 -10.44
C VAL A 69 -30.63 -3.42 -10.70
N PHE A 70 -30.31 -2.93 -11.88
CA PHE A 70 -30.60 -1.55 -12.25
C PHE A 70 -31.38 -1.51 -13.56
N ILE A 71 -32.52 -0.84 -13.57
CA ILE A 71 -33.37 -0.72 -14.76
C ILE A 71 -33.24 0.72 -15.28
N ALA A 72 -32.69 0.88 -16.48
CA ALA A 72 -32.51 2.17 -17.14
C ALA A 72 -33.46 2.28 -18.33
N LEU A 73 -34.33 3.28 -18.34
CA LEU A 73 -35.25 3.55 -19.44
C LEU A 73 -34.97 4.96 -19.99
N PRO A 74 -34.62 5.11 -21.29
CA PRO A 74 -34.60 4.08 -22.34
C PRO A 74 -33.35 3.19 -22.36
N ARG A 75 -32.15 3.71 -22.01
CA ARG A 75 -30.87 2.96 -22.02
C ARG A 75 -29.79 3.63 -21.16
N LEU A 76 -28.70 2.92 -20.87
CA LEU A 76 -27.53 3.48 -20.18
C LEU A 76 -26.57 4.17 -21.17
N ASP A 77 -25.83 5.17 -20.69
CA ASP A 77 -24.67 5.67 -21.42
C ASP A 77 -23.53 4.61 -21.45
N PRO A 78 -22.60 4.66 -22.41
CA PRO A 78 -21.52 3.65 -22.53
C PRO A 78 -20.59 3.54 -21.31
N VAL A 79 -20.36 4.64 -20.59
CA VAL A 79 -19.56 4.70 -19.36
C VAL A 79 -20.31 4.06 -18.20
N ALA A 80 -21.60 4.38 -18.05
CA ALA A 80 -22.50 3.78 -17.05
C ALA A 80 -22.67 2.27 -17.28
N ALA A 81 -22.86 1.84 -18.54
CA ALA A 81 -22.93 0.43 -18.91
C ALA A 81 -21.62 -0.32 -18.56
N ARG A 82 -20.46 0.28 -18.82
CA ARG A 82 -19.16 -0.30 -18.46
C ARG A 82 -18.95 -0.34 -16.94
N PHE A 83 -19.44 0.66 -16.21
CA PHE A 83 -19.41 0.67 -14.75
C PHE A 83 -20.28 -0.45 -14.16
N CYS A 84 -21.50 -0.63 -14.66
CA CYS A 84 -22.37 -1.75 -14.29
C CYS A 84 -21.66 -3.09 -14.47
N GLN A 85 -21.00 -3.31 -15.62
CA GLN A 85 -20.24 -4.54 -15.88
C GLN A 85 -19.10 -4.74 -14.86
N ASN A 86 -18.34 -3.69 -14.56
CA ASN A 86 -17.21 -3.77 -13.62
C ASN A 86 -17.66 -4.00 -12.18
N GLN A 87 -18.76 -3.37 -11.75
CA GLN A 87 -19.33 -3.52 -10.41
C GLN A 87 -20.32 -4.68 -10.28
N ARG A 88 -20.48 -5.48 -11.34
CA ARG A 88 -21.40 -6.64 -11.40
C ARG A 88 -22.87 -6.26 -11.11
N ILE A 89 -23.28 -5.07 -11.55
CA ILE A 89 -24.67 -4.62 -11.52
C ILE A 89 -25.36 -5.19 -12.77
N ARG A 90 -26.45 -5.95 -12.57
CA ARG A 90 -27.29 -6.47 -13.66
C ARG A 90 -28.16 -5.33 -14.19
N ALA A 91 -27.78 -4.77 -15.33
CA ALA A 91 -28.52 -3.67 -15.95
C ALA A 91 -29.56 -4.18 -16.96
N PHE A 92 -30.79 -3.65 -16.89
CA PHE A 92 -31.82 -3.82 -17.90
C PHE A 92 -32.10 -2.47 -18.59
N GLU A 93 -32.04 -2.47 -19.91
CA GLU A 93 -32.41 -1.36 -20.79
C GLU A 93 -33.75 -1.69 -21.45
N GLU A 94 -34.43 -0.71 -22.05
CA GLU A 94 -35.80 -0.91 -22.56
C GLU A 94 -35.95 -2.12 -23.51
N GLN A 95 -34.96 -2.34 -24.39
CA GLN A 95 -34.99 -3.44 -25.36
C GLN A 95 -34.80 -4.82 -24.72
N ASN A 96 -33.88 -4.94 -23.76
CA ASN A 96 -33.59 -6.22 -23.11
C ASN A 96 -34.62 -6.52 -22.01
N LEU A 97 -35.23 -5.50 -21.41
CA LEU A 97 -36.31 -5.63 -20.43
C LEU A 97 -37.57 -6.21 -21.08
N LYS A 98 -37.95 -5.74 -22.28
CA LYS A 98 -39.07 -6.31 -23.05
C LYS A 98 -38.84 -7.80 -23.35
N THR A 99 -37.61 -8.16 -23.72
CA THR A 99 -37.23 -9.55 -23.98
C THR A 99 -37.28 -10.41 -22.70
N PHE A 100 -36.81 -9.86 -21.59
CA PHE A 100 -36.86 -10.51 -20.27
C PHE A 100 -38.30 -10.73 -19.80
N LEU A 101 -39.17 -9.73 -19.91
CA LEU A 101 -40.58 -9.82 -19.54
C LEU A 101 -41.39 -10.81 -20.40
N ALA A 102 -40.93 -11.08 -21.63
CA ALA A 102 -41.50 -12.10 -22.50
C ALA A 102 -40.98 -13.52 -22.21
N SER A 103 -39.95 -13.66 -21.36
CA SER A 103 -39.39 -14.96 -20.99
C SER A 103 -40.29 -15.65 -19.94
N PRO A 104 -40.52 -16.97 -20.03
CA PRO A 104 -41.32 -17.69 -19.05
C PRO A 104 -40.67 -17.64 -17.66
N LEU A 105 -41.46 -17.30 -16.64
CA LEU A 105 -40.99 -17.29 -15.26
C LEU A 105 -40.54 -18.70 -14.82
N PRO A 106 -39.40 -18.82 -14.11
CA PRO A 106 -38.99 -20.09 -13.52
C PRO A 106 -40.09 -20.62 -12.59
N SER A 107 -40.41 -21.91 -12.69
CA SER A 107 -41.41 -22.53 -11.81
C SER A 107 -40.91 -22.54 -10.37
N LEU A 108 -41.63 -21.88 -9.47
CA LEU A 108 -41.37 -21.96 -8.03
C LEU A 108 -41.77 -23.36 -7.51
N PRO A 109 -40.97 -24.01 -6.65
CA PRO A 109 -41.31 -25.33 -6.13
C PRO A 109 -42.58 -25.29 -5.27
N ALA A 110 -43.43 -26.31 -5.41
CA ALA A 110 -44.65 -26.48 -4.63
C ALA A 110 -44.33 -27.12 -3.27
N GLU A 111 -44.70 -26.41 -2.20
CA GLU A 111 -44.63 -26.77 -0.78
C GLU A 111 -43.25 -27.12 -0.17
N ARG A 112 -42.95 -26.45 0.96
CA ARG A 112 -41.72 -26.62 1.75
C ARG A 112 -41.93 -27.66 2.85
N ASP A 113 -42.10 -28.91 2.48
CA ASP A 113 -42.16 -29.99 3.48
C ASP A 113 -40.77 -30.34 4.04
N SER A 114 -40.75 -30.83 5.28
CA SER A 114 -39.56 -31.04 6.11
C SER A 114 -38.38 -31.70 5.38
N TYR A 115 -37.28 -30.96 5.31
CA TYR A 115 -36.02 -31.41 4.70
C TYR A 115 -35.16 -32.18 5.71
N SER A 116 -34.52 -33.26 5.25
CA SER A 116 -33.53 -34.02 6.04
C SER A 116 -32.12 -33.72 5.53
N TRP A 117 -31.19 -33.47 6.46
CA TRP A 117 -29.83 -32.99 6.19
C TRP A 117 -28.76 -33.97 6.70
N GLU A 118 -29.10 -35.25 6.78
CA GLU A 118 -28.28 -36.23 7.50
C GLU A 118 -27.22 -36.89 6.62
N THR A 119 -27.36 -36.83 5.29
CA THR A 119 -26.39 -37.43 4.34
C THR A 119 -26.24 -36.58 3.08
N GLN A 120 -25.08 -36.68 2.41
CA GLN A 120 -24.80 -35.97 1.15
C GLN A 120 -25.89 -36.22 0.08
N PRO A 121 -26.42 -37.45 -0.15
CA PRO A 121 -27.51 -37.68 -1.09
C PRO A 121 -28.82 -36.95 -0.71
N GLN A 122 -29.17 -36.90 0.57
CA GLN A 122 -30.37 -36.19 1.04
C GLN A 122 -30.26 -34.67 0.86
N ILE A 123 -29.04 -34.12 1.00
CA ILE A 123 -28.75 -32.70 0.74
C ILE A 123 -28.95 -32.38 -0.75
N MET A 124 -28.46 -33.23 -1.65
CA MET A 124 -28.65 -33.05 -3.10
C MET A 124 -30.12 -33.17 -3.51
N GLU A 125 -30.85 -34.14 -2.95
CA GLU A 125 -32.29 -34.29 -3.18
C GLU A 125 -33.07 -33.07 -2.67
N SER A 126 -32.70 -32.53 -1.51
CA SER A 126 -33.33 -31.34 -0.95
C SER A 126 -33.04 -30.08 -1.78
N LEU A 127 -31.83 -29.91 -2.30
CA LEU A 127 -31.49 -28.82 -3.23
C LEU A 127 -32.29 -28.92 -4.54
N ALA A 128 -32.43 -30.13 -5.10
CA ALA A 128 -33.27 -30.34 -6.28
C ALA A 128 -34.75 -30.01 -6.03
N ARG A 129 -35.28 -30.39 -4.86
CA ARG A 129 -36.66 -30.00 -4.42
C ARG A 129 -36.81 -28.49 -4.21
N LEU A 130 -35.74 -27.78 -3.84
CA LEU A 130 -35.70 -26.32 -3.74
C LEU A 130 -35.54 -25.62 -5.10
N GLY A 131 -35.48 -26.38 -6.20
CA GLY A 131 -35.40 -25.87 -7.57
C GLY A 131 -33.97 -25.61 -8.07
N TYR A 132 -32.94 -26.10 -7.37
CA TYR A 132 -31.56 -26.03 -7.86
C TYR A 132 -31.30 -27.09 -8.93
N ASN A 133 -30.59 -26.71 -9.98
CA ASN A 133 -29.92 -27.64 -10.90
C ASN A 133 -28.63 -28.11 -10.23
N VAL A 134 -28.56 -29.38 -9.85
CA VAL A 134 -27.43 -29.96 -9.13
C VAL A 134 -26.61 -30.84 -10.06
N GLU A 135 -25.31 -30.52 -10.18
CA GLU A 135 -24.33 -31.34 -10.88
C GLU A 135 -23.36 -31.96 -9.86
N THR A 136 -23.26 -33.29 -9.84
CA THR A 136 -22.33 -34.01 -8.95
C THR A 136 -20.98 -34.22 -9.64
N ASN A 137 -19.88 -34.19 -8.89
CA ASN A 137 -18.51 -34.22 -9.42
C ASN A 137 -18.23 -33.14 -10.48
N ALA A 138 -18.82 -31.95 -10.28
CA ALA A 138 -18.79 -30.87 -11.25
C ALA A 138 -17.35 -30.35 -11.44
N ARG A 139 -16.91 -30.28 -12.70
CA ARG A 139 -15.59 -29.74 -13.07
C ARG A 139 -15.73 -28.31 -13.56
N ILE A 140 -15.03 -27.39 -12.92
CA ILE A 140 -15.05 -25.97 -13.29
C ILE A 140 -13.62 -25.44 -13.45
N LYS A 141 -13.40 -24.71 -14.54
CA LYS A 141 -12.14 -24.03 -14.77
C LYS A 141 -12.17 -22.67 -14.08
N GLY A 142 -11.27 -22.46 -13.13
CA GLY A 142 -11.13 -21.21 -12.39
C GLY A 142 -10.48 -20.10 -13.20
N ARG A 143 -10.47 -18.90 -12.63
CA ARG A 143 -9.90 -17.69 -13.25
C ARG A 143 -8.39 -17.79 -13.45
N SER A 144 -7.71 -18.57 -12.60
CA SER A 144 -6.29 -18.92 -12.77
C SER A 144 -6.02 -19.84 -13.97
N GLY A 145 -7.06 -20.40 -14.58
CA GLY A 145 -6.96 -21.44 -15.61
C GLY A 145 -6.84 -22.85 -15.05
N ALA A 146 -6.74 -23.03 -13.73
CA ALA A 146 -6.76 -24.33 -13.08
C ALA A 146 -8.16 -24.98 -13.14
N GLU A 147 -8.22 -26.31 -13.26
CA GLU A 147 -9.47 -27.07 -13.17
C GLU A 147 -9.70 -27.55 -11.73
N TYR A 148 -10.89 -27.30 -11.21
CA TYR A 148 -11.33 -27.71 -9.89
C TYR A 148 -12.53 -28.66 -10.01
N VAL A 149 -12.58 -29.66 -9.14
CA VAL A 149 -13.69 -30.63 -9.06
C VAL A 149 -14.42 -30.45 -7.75
N PHE A 150 -15.69 -30.07 -7.76
CA PHE A 150 -16.53 -30.01 -6.56
C PHE A 150 -17.37 -31.29 -6.43
N ASP A 151 -17.62 -31.75 -5.21
CA ASP A 151 -18.45 -32.94 -5.00
C ASP A 151 -19.88 -32.69 -5.50
N ALA A 152 -20.39 -31.48 -5.32
CA ALA A 152 -21.50 -30.97 -6.11
C ALA A 152 -21.41 -29.47 -6.36
N LEU A 153 -21.97 -29.06 -7.48
CA LEU A 153 -22.24 -27.66 -7.82
C LEU A 153 -23.75 -27.53 -8.04
N ALA A 154 -24.41 -26.79 -7.17
CA ALA A 154 -25.81 -26.45 -7.31
C ALA A 154 -25.94 -25.06 -7.93
N SER A 155 -26.86 -24.89 -8.87
CA SER A 155 -27.13 -23.60 -9.50
C SER A 155 -28.62 -23.33 -9.56
N TRP A 156 -29.00 -22.08 -9.30
CA TRP A 156 -30.37 -21.64 -9.42
C TRP A 156 -30.41 -20.26 -10.07
N ASP A 157 -31.32 -20.08 -11.01
CA ASP A 157 -31.51 -18.84 -11.74
C ASP A 157 -32.92 -18.33 -11.45
N ASP A 158 -32.99 -17.13 -10.88
CA ASP A 158 -34.25 -16.48 -10.52
C ASP A 158 -34.77 -15.56 -11.63
N GLY A 159 -34.12 -15.57 -12.79
CA GLY A 159 -34.33 -14.68 -13.92
C GLY A 159 -33.47 -13.41 -13.84
N PHE A 160 -33.17 -12.91 -12.64
CA PHE A 160 -32.40 -11.70 -12.42
C PHE A 160 -30.92 -11.99 -12.17
N ILE A 161 -30.58 -13.04 -11.42
CA ILE A 161 -29.21 -13.43 -11.07
C ILE A 161 -29.12 -14.96 -11.04
N THR A 162 -28.01 -15.48 -11.58
CA THR A 162 -27.68 -16.90 -11.46
C THR A 162 -26.81 -17.11 -10.22
N HIS A 163 -27.34 -17.82 -9.22
CA HIS A 163 -26.62 -18.21 -8.03
C HIS A 163 -25.94 -19.57 -8.24
N LYS A 164 -24.71 -19.69 -7.74
CA LYS A 164 -23.94 -20.94 -7.73
C LYS A 164 -23.49 -21.23 -6.31
N LEU A 165 -23.73 -22.46 -5.88
CA LEU A 165 -23.38 -22.99 -4.58
C LEU A 165 -22.43 -24.19 -4.75
N ALA A 166 -21.22 -24.05 -4.23
CA ALA A 166 -20.23 -25.13 -4.18
C ALA A 166 -20.42 -25.97 -2.92
N ILE A 167 -20.36 -27.29 -3.07
CA ILE A 167 -20.51 -28.25 -1.97
C ILE A 167 -19.37 -29.28 -2.06
N ASP A 168 -18.57 -29.36 -1.00
CA ASP A 168 -17.56 -30.42 -0.82
C ASP A 168 -17.76 -31.14 0.52
N ASP A 169 -17.46 -32.43 0.54
CA ASP A 169 -17.35 -33.29 1.72
C ASP A 169 -15.87 -33.40 2.11
N ILE A 170 -15.56 -33.09 3.37
CA ILE A 170 -14.22 -33.26 3.91
C ILE A 170 -14.22 -34.44 4.89
N PRO A 171 -13.59 -35.58 4.52
CA PRO A 171 -13.49 -36.72 5.41
C PRO A 171 -12.48 -36.44 6.53
N GLY A 172 -12.80 -36.87 7.76
CA GLY A 172 -11.87 -36.85 8.90
C GLY A 172 -12.55 -36.65 10.25
N GLU A 173 -11.91 -37.14 11.33
CA GLU A 173 -12.41 -36.98 12.70
C GLU A 173 -12.26 -35.54 13.23
N GLU A 174 -11.30 -34.78 12.70
CA GLU A 174 -11.06 -33.37 13.01
C GLU A 174 -10.66 -32.59 11.76
N VAL A 175 -11.37 -31.50 11.47
CA VAL A 175 -11.16 -30.65 10.28
C VAL A 175 -10.44 -29.37 10.67
N SER A 176 -9.30 -29.15 10.01
CA SER A 176 -8.37 -28.06 10.29
C SER A 176 -8.62 -26.81 9.41
N LEU A 177 -8.04 -25.69 9.82
CA LEU A 177 -8.12 -24.41 9.10
C LEU A 177 -7.64 -24.52 7.65
N SER A 178 -6.59 -25.30 7.39
CA SER A 178 -6.02 -25.45 6.06
C SER A 178 -6.98 -26.10 5.08
N GLN A 179 -7.79 -27.06 5.54
CA GLN A 179 -8.78 -27.76 4.71
C GLN A 179 -9.95 -26.84 4.32
N ILE A 180 -10.47 -26.07 5.28
CA ILE A 180 -11.53 -25.09 5.02
C ILE A 180 -11.00 -23.94 4.14
N SER A 181 -9.78 -23.47 4.38
CA SER A 181 -9.14 -22.43 3.57
C SER A 181 -8.86 -22.87 2.14
N LEU A 182 -8.55 -24.15 1.91
CA LEU A 182 -8.36 -24.70 0.57
C LEU A 182 -9.67 -24.73 -0.21
N PHE A 183 -10.77 -25.16 0.43
CA PHE A 183 -12.10 -25.11 -0.16
C PHE A 183 -12.53 -23.67 -0.48
N ASP A 184 -12.28 -22.73 0.42
CA ASP A 184 -12.56 -21.31 0.24
C ASP A 184 -11.81 -20.72 -0.97
N ALA A 185 -10.50 -20.98 -1.05
CA ALA A 185 -9.66 -20.52 -2.16
C ALA A 185 -10.08 -21.15 -3.50
N LYS A 186 -10.42 -22.45 -3.49
CA LYS A 186 -10.96 -23.18 -4.65
C LYS A 186 -12.27 -22.55 -5.14
N ALA A 187 -13.22 -22.30 -4.26
CA ALA A 187 -14.49 -21.66 -4.59
C ALA A 187 -14.30 -20.22 -5.10
N TYR A 188 -13.40 -19.46 -4.48
CA TYR A 188 -13.08 -18.10 -4.90
C TYR A 188 -12.51 -18.04 -6.32
N ASP A 189 -11.54 -18.90 -6.65
CA ASP A 189 -10.95 -18.94 -8.00
C ASP A 189 -11.93 -19.48 -9.05
N ALA A 190 -12.78 -20.44 -8.66
CA ALA A 190 -13.89 -20.93 -9.48
C ALA A 190 -15.01 -19.90 -9.69
N GLY A 191 -14.97 -18.76 -8.98
CA GLY A 191 -15.98 -17.72 -9.06
C GLY A 191 -17.32 -18.10 -8.42
N VAL A 192 -17.32 -19.08 -7.51
CA VAL A 192 -18.49 -19.55 -6.77
C VAL A 192 -18.52 -18.83 -5.41
N GLN A 193 -19.62 -18.13 -5.12
CA GLN A 193 -19.69 -17.26 -3.94
C GLN A 193 -20.25 -17.98 -2.72
N ASP A 194 -21.29 -18.78 -2.91
CA ASP A 194 -21.93 -19.54 -1.85
C ASP A 194 -21.20 -20.87 -1.67
N LYS A 195 -20.90 -21.20 -0.41
CA LYS A 195 -19.98 -22.29 -0.05
C LYS A 195 -20.59 -23.09 1.10
N VAL A 196 -20.86 -24.36 0.86
CA VAL A 196 -21.30 -25.32 1.89
C VAL A 196 -20.28 -26.43 1.99
N LEU A 197 -19.91 -26.78 3.22
CA LEU A 197 -18.90 -27.79 3.50
C LEU A 197 -19.50 -28.83 4.44
N LEU A 198 -19.49 -30.09 4.00
CA LEU A 198 -20.07 -31.22 4.71
C LEU A 198 -18.98 -31.94 5.50
N LEU A 199 -19.23 -32.23 6.77
CA LEU A 199 -18.23 -32.79 7.70
C LEU A 199 -18.76 -33.96 8.49
N SER A 200 -17.92 -34.98 8.70
CA SER A 200 -18.20 -36.10 9.61
C SER A 200 -17.58 -35.94 11.01
N GLY A 201 -16.55 -35.08 11.16
CA GLY A 201 -15.79 -34.87 12.39
C GLY A 201 -15.99 -33.52 13.11
N LYS A 202 -15.21 -33.29 14.17
CA LYS A 202 -15.17 -31.99 14.88
C LYS A 202 -14.40 -30.96 14.06
N VAL A 203 -14.65 -29.68 14.29
CA VAL A 203 -13.96 -28.56 13.62
C VAL A 203 -13.17 -27.81 14.68
N THR A 204 -11.90 -27.49 14.42
CA THR A 204 -11.10 -26.70 15.37
C THR A 204 -11.69 -25.31 15.54
N GLN A 205 -11.38 -24.66 16.67
CA GLN A 205 -11.93 -23.33 16.96
C GLN A 205 -11.48 -22.29 15.92
N GLU A 206 -10.22 -22.35 15.46
CA GLU A 206 -9.72 -21.45 14.42
C GLU A 206 -10.40 -21.71 13.07
N ALA A 207 -10.65 -22.98 12.74
CA ALA A 207 -11.32 -23.36 11.50
C ALA A 207 -12.79 -22.91 11.48
N ARG A 208 -13.50 -22.98 12.62
CA ARG A 208 -14.87 -22.43 12.76
C ARG A 208 -14.90 -20.91 12.60
N GLN A 209 -13.98 -20.19 13.27
CA GLN A 209 -13.91 -18.73 13.16
C GLN A 209 -13.60 -18.28 11.73
N PHE A 210 -12.71 -18.99 11.03
CA PHE A 210 -12.40 -18.72 9.63
C PHE A 210 -13.60 -19.01 8.72
N ALA A 211 -14.31 -20.13 8.93
CA ALA A 211 -15.50 -20.47 8.16
C ALA A 211 -16.60 -19.40 8.34
N GLU A 212 -16.84 -18.93 9.56
CA GLU A 212 -17.79 -17.84 9.82
C GLU A 212 -17.38 -16.54 9.14
N HIS A 213 -16.10 -16.16 9.23
CA HIS A 213 -15.59 -14.93 8.63
C HIS A 213 -15.66 -14.96 7.10
N GLN A 214 -15.36 -16.11 6.48
CA GLN A 214 -15.43 -16.31 5.03
C GLN A 214 -16.82 -16.74 4.53
N ARG A 215 -17.80 -16.85 5.43
CA ARG A 215 -19.18 -17.31 5.14
C ARG A 215 -19.23 -18.69 4.47
N VAL A 216 -18.35 -19.59 4.88
CA VAL A 216 -18.41 -21.01 4.54
C VAL A 216 -19.38 -21.68 5.52
N LYS A 217 -20.51 -22.16 5.01
CA LYS A 217 -21.51 -22.83 5.84
C LYS A 217 -21.09 -24.27 6.12
N ILE A 218 -20.96 -24.62 7.39
CA ILE A 218 -20.58 -25.98 7.82
C ILE A 218 -21.84 -26.78 8.16
N VAL A 219 -21.97 -27.99 7.62
CA VAL A 219 -23.01 -28.96 7.96
C VAL A 219 -22.35 -30.23 8.48
N VAL A 220 -22.67 -30.63 9.71
CA VAL A 220 -22.12 -31.84 10.33
C VAL A 220 -23.04 -33.03 10.06
N ILE A 221 -22.58 -33.98 9.26
CA ILE A 221 -23.22 -35.25 8.92
C ILE A 221 -22.87 -36.28 10.01
N ARG A 222 -23.90 -36.85 10.67
CA ARG A 222 -23.71 -37.96 11.62
C ARG A 222 -23.65 -39.28 10.86
N GLY A 223 -22.44 -39.76 10.54
CA GLY A 223 -22.20 -41.09 9.97
C GLY A 223 -21.24 -41.92 10.84
N GLU A 224 -21.58 -43.19 11.07
CA GLU A 224 -20.88 -44.12 11.98
C GLU A 224 -19.39 -44.33 11.64
N LEU A 225 -18.49 -43.97 12.57
CA LEU A 225 -17.10 -44.40 12.56
C LEU A 225 -16.96 -45.75 13.28
N GLN A 226 -16.59 -46.80 12.52
CA GLN A 226 -16.18 -48.10 13.06
C GLN A 226 -14.90 -47.97 13.91
N LYS A 227 -14.95 -48.45 15.16
CA LYS A 227 -13.78 -48.73 16.02
C LYS A 227 -13.26 -50.14 15.74
N PRO A 228 -11.93 -50.41 15.78
CA PRO A 228 -11.28 -50.95 17.01
C PRO A 228 -9.78 -50.53 17.13
N THR A 229 -8.99 -50.63 18.22
CA THR A 229 -9.01 -51.37 19.50
C THR A 229 -8.08 -50.65 20.51
N ALA A 230 -8.30 -50.88 21.81
CA ALA A 230 -7.68 -50.24 22.98
C ALA A 230 -6.23 -50.70 23.32
N VAL A 231 -5.53 -49.95 24.21
CA VAL A 231 -5.00 -50.41 25.52
C VAL A 231 -4.54 -49.23 26.42
N GLU A 232 -5.16 -49.18 27.62
CA GLU A 232 -4.76 -48.76 29.00
C GLU A 232 -4.32 -47.34 29.44
N GLU A 233 -5.26 -46.74 30.20
CA GLU A 233 -5.23 -46.00 31.50
C GLU A 233 -3.93 -45.45 32.14
N LYS A 234 -4.05 -44.19 32.62
CA LYS A 234 -4.00 -43.87 34.07
C LYS A 234 -4.63 -42.51 34.44
N VAL A 235 -5.26 -42.51 35.63
CA VAL A 235 -6.17 -41.54 36.26
C VAL A 235 -5.47 -40.29 36.84
N LYS A 236 -6.16 -39.13 36.87
CA LYS A 236 -6.16 -38.11 37.97
C LYS A 236 -7.27 -37.03 37.78
N PRO A 237 -7.60 -36.20 38.80
CA PRO A 237 -8.91 -36.16 39.43
C PRO A 237 -9.81 -34.98 39.04
N ASP A 238 -11.04 -35.11 39.51
CA ASP A 238 -12.25 -34.32 39.35
C ASP A 238 -12.09 -32.80 39.64
N LEU A 239 -12.39 -31.99 38.62
CA LEU A 239 -12.44 -30.52 38.63
C LEU A 239 -13.90 -29.99 38.74
N GLN A 240 -14.90 -30.86 38.91
CA GLN A 240 -16.31 -30.47 38.91
C GLN A 240 -16.75 -29.84 40.24
N SER A 241 -16.08 -30.14 41.36
CA SER A 241 -16.46 -29.60 42.68
C SER A 241 -16.02 -28.15 42.93
N ALA A 242 -15.05 -27.62 42.17
CA ALA A 242 -14.57 -26.24 42.33
C ALA A 242 -15.40 -25.21 41.53
N VAL A 243 -16.11 -25.67 40.50
CA VAL A 243 -16.84 -24.79 39.57
C VAL A 243 -18.25 -24.46 40.09
N GLU A 244 -18.88 -25.37 40.84
CA GLU A 244 -20.23 -25.15 41.38
C GLU A 244 -20.27 -24.12 42.53
N GLU A 245 -19.17 -23.92 43.26
CA GLU A 245 -19.10 -22.93 44.34
C GLU A 245 -18.96 -21.49 43.82
N LEU A 246 -18.35 -21.30 42.64
CA LEU A 246 -18.11 -19.99 42.01
C LEU A 246 -19.35 -19.39 41.32
N LEU A 247 -20.35 -20.20 40.99
CA LEU A 247 -21.53 -19.77 40.20
C LEU A 247 -22.76 -19.39 41.05
N SER A 248 -22.67 -19.42 42.38
CA SER A 248 -23.82 -19.16 43.27
C SER A 248 -24.01 -17.69 43.70
N GLY A 249 -23.15 -16.76 43.27
CA GLY A 249 -23.24 -15.34 43.63
C GLY A 249 -24.07 -14.50 42.64
N LYS A 250 -25.29 -14.11 43.02
CA LYS A 250 -26.12 -13.12 42.27
C LYS A 250 -25.40 -11.76 42.15
N PRO A 251 -25.42 -11.09 40.99
CA PRO A 251 -24.86 -9.75 40.87
C PRO A 251 -25.85 -8.66 41.30
N GLU A 252 -25.51 -7.92 42.35
CA GLU A 252 -26.08 -6.59 42.62
C GLU A 252 -25.45 -5.54 41.69
N ALA A 253 -26.29 -4.65 41.15
CA ALA A 253 -25.88 -3.54 40.31
C ALA A 253 -25.07 -2.51 41.12
N ARG A 254 -23.86 -2.19 40.65
CA ARG A 254 -23.07 -1.04 41.10
C ARG A 254 -22.88 -0.02 39.96
N PRO A 255 -22.87 1.30 40.27
CA PRO A 255 -22.84 2.35 39.27
C PRO A 255 -21.48 2.43 38.57
N ARG A 256 -21.49 2.65 37.24
CA ARG A 256 -20.28 2.84 36.42
C ARG A 256 -19.70 4.24 36.66
N PRO A 257 -18.45 4.40 37.14
CA PRO A 257 -17.78 5.68 37.11
C PRO A 257 -17.23 5.97 35.70
N ARG A 258 -17.35 7.22 35.25
CA ARG A 258 -16.66 7.73 34.05
C ARG A 258 -15.18 7.96 34.39
N VAL A 259 -14.30 6.97 34.16
CA VAL A 259 -12.91 6.99 34.69
C VAL A 259 -11.85 7.57 33.74
N LEU A 260 -12.12 7.81 32.45
CA LEU A 260 -11.04 8.16 31.50
C LEU A 260 -10.67 9.66 31.40
N LYS A 261 -11.07 10.52 32.34
CA LYS A 261 -10.67 11.96 32.34
C LYS A 261 -9.33 12.27 33.00
N ARG A 262 -8.60 11.27 33.49
CA ARG A 262 -7.29 11.47 34.14
C ARG A 262 -6.20 10.88 33.27
N LYS A 263 -5.26 11.73 32.82
CA LYS A 263 -4.06 11.32 32.09
C LYS A 263 -3.25 10.38 32.99
N PRO A 264 -2.99 9.12 32.59
CA PRO A 264 -2.12 8.22 33.34
C PRO A 264 -0.70 8.79 33.46
N ASP A 265 0.04 8.35 34.48
CA ASP A 265 1.47 8.66 34.60
C ASP A 265 2.21 8.12 33.35
N PRO A 266 3.08 8.90 32.69
CA PRO A 266 3.87 8.42 31.55
C PRO A 266 4.60 7.09 31.81
N LYS A 267 5.10 6.86 33.03
CA LYS A 267 5.77 5.60 33.41
C LYS A 267 4.82 4.40 33.42
N VAL A 268 3.52 4.64 33.62
CA VAL A 268 2.47 3.63 33.60
C VAL A 268 2.04 3.34 32.15
N LEU A 269 2.02 4.35 31.28
CA LEU A 269 1.75 4.18 29.84
C LEU A 269 2.84 3.37 29.14
N GLU A 270 4.11 3.52 29.54
CA GLU A 270 5.23 2.77 28.97
C GLU A 270 5.18 1.25 29.25
N LEU A 271 4.44 0.80 30.28
CA LEU A 271 4.32 -0.62 30.63
C LEU A 271 3.55 -1.45 29.59
N ILE A 272 2.70 -0.81 28.79
CA ILE A 272 1.96 -1.44 27.69
C ILE A 272 2.12 -0.55 26.46
N PRO A 273 2.90 -0.94 25.44
CA PRO A 273 3.07 -0.16 24.21
C PRO A 273 1.77 0.04 23.43
N GLU A 274 1.68 1.11 22.62
CA GLU A 274 0.47 1.47 21.88
C GLU A 274 -0.06 0.32 21.00
N TYR A 275 0.82 -0.40 20.31
CA TYR A 275 0.41 -1.50 19.44
C TYR A 275 -0.27 -2.62 20.26
N THR A 276 0.25 -2.94 21.44
CA THR A 276 -0.31 -3.94 22.37
C THR A 276 -1.65 -3.44 22.90
N ALA A 277 -1.72 -2.16 23.24
CA ALA A 277 -2.94 -1.52 23.70
C ALA A 277 -4.07 -1.58 22.65
N ARG A 278 -3.75 -1.30 21.39
CA ARG A 278 -4.69 -1.40 20.26
C ARG A 278 -5.06 -2.83 19.93
N ARG A 279 -4.09 -3.74 19.91
CA ARG A 279 -4.28 -5.16 19.57
C ARG A 279 -5.24 -5.85 20.54
N PHE A 280 -5.10 -5.59 21.84
CA PHE A 280 -5.88 -6.25 22.88
C PHE A 280 -7.06 -5.42 23.36
N GLY A 281 -7.29 -4.22 22.78
CA GLY A 281 -8.32 -3.30 23.27
C GLY A 281 -8.14 -3.05 24.77
N ALA A 282 -6.95 -2.58 25.16
CA ALA A 282 -6.54 -2.46 26.55
C ALA A 282 -5.62 -1.24 26.78
N MET A 283 -5.77 -0.46 27.85
CA MET A 283 -4.89 0.68 28.15
C MET A 283 -4.53 0.73 29.65
N PRO A 284 -3.24 0.83 30.02
CA PRO A 284 -2.83 0.97 31.41
C PRO A 284 -3.31 2.32 31.98
N MET A 285 -3.84 2.29 33.20
CA MET A 285 -4.40 3.47 33.86
C MET A 285 -3.58 3.90 35.08
N ALA A 286 -3.28 2.98 35.97
CA ALA A 286 -2.59 3.24 37.22
C ALA A 286 -1.98 1.96 37.79
N ILE A 287 -0.96 2.09 38.64
CA ILE A 287 -0.51 1.00 39.50
C ILE A 287 -1.21 1.15 40.85
N VAL A 288 -1.97 0.13 41.26
CA VAL A 288 -2.65 0.08 42.55
C VAL A 288 -2.08 -1.09 43.34
N GLY A 289 -1.32 -0.79 44.41
CA GLY A 289 -0.60 -1.81 45.17
C GLY A 289 0.45 -2.52 44.32
N ASN A 290 0.26 -3.83 44.07
CA ASN A 290 1.14 -4.66 43.24
C ASN A 290 0.47 -5.11 41.92
N ALA A 291 -0.58 -4.41 41.50
CA ALA A 291 -1.32 -4.70 40.28
C ALA A 291 -1.35 -3.49 39.34
N LEU A 292 -1.27 -3.75 38.04
CA LEU A 292 -1.48 -2.76 36.99
C LEU A 292 -2.97 -2.74 36.64
N GLN A 293 -3.63 -1.63 36.91
CA GLN A 293 -5.00 -1.40 36.51
C GLN A 293 -5.06 -1.09 35.01
N VAL A 294 -5.83 -1.86 34.25
CA VAL A 294 -5.91 -1.76 32.79
C VAL A 294 -7.37 -1.59 32.36
N ALA A 295 -7.68 -0.50 31.66
CA ALA A 295 -8.97 -0.33 30.99
C ALA A 295 -9.07 -1.31 29.83
N MET A 296 -10.13 -2.13 29.75
CA MET A 296 -10.32 -3.12 28.69
C MET A 296 -11.75 -3.06 28.13
N SER A 297 -11.87 -3.19 26.81
CA SER A 297 -13.17 -3.34 26.15
C SER A 297 -13.79 -4.70 26.46
N ASN A 298 -12.95 -5.73 26.60
CA ASN A 298 -13.33 -7.06 27.07
C ASN A 298 -12.44 -7.50 28.27
N PRO A 299 -12.88 -7.25 29.53
CA PRO A 299 -12.11 -7.64 30.73
C PRO A 299 -12.11 -9.17 30.99
N THR A 300 -12.86 -9.96 30.20
CA THR A 300 -12.91 -11.43 30.34
C THR A 300 -12.00 -12.17 29.35
N ASP A 301 -11.27 -11.44 28.51
CA ASP A 301 -10.30 -12.03 27.58
C ASP A 301 -9.04 -12.50 28.33
N ILE A 302 -9.02 -13.80 28.66
CA ILE A 302 -7.93 -14.43 29.42
C ILE A 302 -6.60 -14.32 28.66
N PHE A 303 -6.60 -14.44 27.33
CA PHE A 303 -5.38 -14.34 26.53
C PHE A 303 -4.83 -12.91 26.51
N ALA A 304 -5.71 -11.91 26.43
CA ALA A 304 -5.32 -10.52 26.60
C ALA A 304 -4.74 -10.28 28.01
N LEU A 305 -5.39 -10.76 29.06
CA LEU A 305 -4.90 -10.62 30.43
C LEU A 305 -3.51 -11.26 30.64
N GLU A 306 -3.29 -12.46 30.11
CA GLU A 306 -1.99 -13.14 30.18
C GLU A 306 -0.91 -12.42 29.38
N ALA A 307 -1.22 -11.97 28.17
CA ALA A 307 -0.29 -11.21 27.33
C ALA A 307 0.11 -9.87 27.98
N LEU A 308 -0.85 -9.17 28.57
CA LEU A 308 -0.64 -7.90 29.27
C LEU A 308 0.14 -8.10 30.58
N ALA A 309 -0.12 -9.19 31.31
CA ALA A 309 0.64 -9.56 32.51
C ALA A 309 2.10 -9.89 32.17
N LEU A 310 2.34 -10.62 31.08
CA LEU A 310 3.68 -10.97 30.61
C LEU A 310 4.45 -9.72 30.17
N GLN A 311 3.80 -8.82 29.43
CA GLN A 311 4.39 -7.57 28.93
C GLN A 311 4.76 -6.63 30.09
N SER A 312 3.81 -6.37 30.98
CA SER A 312 4.01 -5.43 32.10
C SER A 312 4.82 -6.03 33.25
N ARG A 313 4.95 -7.37 33.30
CA ARG A 313 5.50 -8.15 34.42
C ARG A 313 4.78 -7.89 35.75
N MET A 314 3.50 -7.50 35.68
CA MET A 314 2.67 -7.19 36.82
C MET A 314 1.36 -7.96 36.76
N ARG A 315 0.72 -8.16 37.91
CA ARG A 315 -0.64 -8.69 37.96
C ARG A 315 -1.60 -7.67 37.32
N ILE A 316 -2.46 -8.10 36.40
CA ILE A 316 -3.43 -7.22 35.74
C ILE A 316 -4.73 -7.15 36.55
N GLU A 317 -5.22 -5.93 36.76
CA GLU A 317 -6.54 -5.66 37.32
C GLU A 317 -7.41 -4.99 36.24
N PRO A 318 -8.29 -5.74 35.56
CA PRO A 318 -9.06 -5.19 34.45
C PRO A 318 -10.21 -4.30 34.92
N VAL A 319 -10.39 -3.18 34.23
CA VAL A 319 -11.51 -2.25 34.39
C VAL A 319 -12.29 -2.20 33.09
N SER A 320 -13.57 -2.59 33.13
CA SER A 320 -14.43 -2.58 31.94
C SER A 320 -14.72 -1.14 31.50
N VAL A 321 -14.50 -0.88 30.21
CA VAL A 321 -14.84 0.39 29.54
C VAL A 321 -15.50 0.11 28.19
N SER A 322 -16.21 1.09 27.62
CA SER A 322 -16.75 0.94 26.27
C SER A 322 -15.64 0.97 25.23
N GLU A 323 -15.83 0.26 24.11
CA GLU A 323 -14.85 0.19 23.03
C GLU A 323 -14.55 1.57 22.41
N THR A 324 -15.58 2.42 22.29
CA THR A 324 -15.46 3.78 21.79
C THR A 324 -14.63 4.66 22.73
N GLU A 325 -14.94 4.68 24.03
CA GLU A 325 -14.18 5.47 25.02
C GLU A 325 -12.73 4.98 25.13
N LEU A 326 -12.49 3.67 25.02
CA LEU A 326 -11.15 3.11 25.07
C LEU A 326 -10.31 3.49 23.86
N ARG A 327 -10.91 3.48 22.66
CA ARG A 327 -10.23 3.87 21.42
C ARG A 327 -9.83 5.35 21.46
N GLU A 328 -10.74 6.21 21.89
CA GLU A 328 -10.47 7.64 22.10
C GLU A 328 -9.36 7.87 23.14
N ALA A 329 -9.35 7.09 24.22
CA ALA A 329 -8.34 7.19 25.26
C ALA A 329 -6.97 6.69 24.78
N ILE A 330 -6.90 5.60 24.02
CA ILE A 330 -5.65 5.11 23.42
C ILE A 330 -5.11 6.16 22.45
N ASP A 331 -5.97 6.68 21.58
CA ASP A 331 -5.62 7.73 20.64
C ASP A 331 -5.05 8.95 21.37
N PHE A 332 -5.68 9.41 22.45
CA PHE A 332 -5.23 10.58 23.19
C PHE A 332 -3.91 10.38 23.96
N ASN A 333 -3.71 9.22 24.58
CA ASN A 333 -2.62 9.01 25.56
C ASN A 333 -1.31 8.51 24.94
N TYR A 334 -1.33 7.83 23.79
CA TYR A 334 -0.12 7.30 23.15
C TYR A 334 0.54 8.25 22.12
N ARG A 335 -0.02 9.46 21.94
CA ARG A 335 0.33 10.42 20.87
C ARG A 335 1.73 11.05 20.88
N GLY A 336 2.57 10.84 21.90
CA GLY A 336 3.97 11.33 21.91
C GLY A 336 4.17 12.79 21.42
N ALA A 337 5.07 13.00 20.46
CA ALA A 337 5.36 14.30 19.82
C ALA A 337 4.19 14.85 18.98
N PHE A 338 3.33 13.98 18.42
CA PHE A 338 2.12 14.38 17.69
C PHE A 338 1.08 15.01 18.61
N GLY A 339 1.03 14.59 19.89
CA GLY A 339 0.21 15.22 20.91
C GLY A 339 0.62 16.67 21.21
N GLN A 340 1.91 17.00 21.07
CA GLN A 340 2.38 18.39 21.21
C GLN A 340 1.92 19.27 20.03
N ILE A 341 1.90 18.71 18.82
CA ILE A 341 1.37 19.38 17.62
C ILE A 341 -0.11 19.70 17.81
N GLU A 342 -0.89 18.72 18.25
CA GLU A 342 -2.31 18.91 18.56
C GLU A 342 -2.55 19.85 19.73
N GLU A 343 -1.68 19.88 20.73
CA GLU A 343 -1.75 20.84 21.84
C GLU A 343 -1.53 22.28 21.33
N GLN A 344 -0.52 22.51 20.49
CA GLN A 344 -0.31 23.83 19.86
C GLN A 344 -1.53 24.25 19.04
N ILE A 345 -2.08 23.32 18.26
CA ILE A 345 -3.29 23.51 17.48
C ILE A 345 -4.52 23.80 18.37
N SER A 346 -4.65 23.13 19.50
CA SER A 346 -5.75 23.30 20.43
C SER A 346 -5.66 24.65 21.15
N ARG A 347 -4.45 25.17 21.42
CA ARG A 347 -4.26 26.53 21.95
C ARG A 347 -4.76 27.62 20.99
N MET A 348 -4.73 27.38 19.68
CA MET A 348 -5.40 28.29 18.71
C MET A 348 -6.93 28.25 18.87
N SER A 349 -7.45 27.07 19.21
CA SER A 349 -8.88 26.80 19.26
C SER A 349 -9.58 27.46 20.46
N GLY A 350 -8.82 27.82 21.50
CA GLY A 350 -9.30 28.61 22.64
C GLY A 350 -9.28 30.13 22.41
N ALA A 351 -8.74 30.59 21.28
CA ALA A 351 -8.54 32.00 20.98
C ALA A 351 -9.01 32.34 19.56
N THR A 352 -10.31 32.20 19.27
CA THR A 352 -11.13 33.06 18.37
C THR A 352 -12.46 32.39 18.00
N GLU A 353 -13.56 32.87 18.59
CA GLU A 353 -14.67 33.35 17.76
C GLU A 353 -14.32 34.80 17.39
N ALA A 354 -14.56 35.20 16.14
CA ALA A 354 -14.29 36.52 15.53
C ALA A 354 -12.84 36.80 15.08
N THR A 355 -12.53 36.52 13.80
CA THR A 355 -12.44 37.51 12.70
C THR A 355 -11.87 36.82 11.46
N THR A 356 -12.56 36.93 10.32
CA THR A 356 -12.13 36.50 8.97
C THR A 356 -11.05 37.41 8.36
N ASP A 357 -10.22 38.03 9.19
CA ASP A 357 -9.17 38.92 8.71
C ASP A 357 -7.85 38.15 8.60
N GLU A 358 -7.54 37.77 7.37
CA GLU A 358 -6.34 37.04 6.97
C GLU A 358 -5.06 37.78 7.41
N GLN A 359 -5.11 39.12 7.46
CA GLN A 359 -3.99 39.96 7.89
C GLN A 359 -3.69 39.88 9.40
N ALA A 360 -4.71 39.61 10.24
CA ALA A 360 -4.52 39.46 11.69
C ALA A 360 -3.90 38.10 12.05
N LEU A 361 -4.22 37.05 11.29
CA LEU A 361 -3.59 35.72 11.41
C LEU A 361 -2.12 35.71 10.95
N ILE A 362 -1.77 36.58 9.99
CA ILE A 362 -0.43 36.76 9.44
C ILE A 362 0.50 37.55 10.39
N ALA A 363 -0.05 38.47 11.20
CA ALA A 363 0.72 39.38 12.06
C ALA A 363 1.30 38.73 13.35
N ALA A 364 0.99 37.46 13.63
CA ALA A 364 1.56 36.75 14.77
C ALA A 364 3.00 36.29 14.48
N ALA A 365 3.93 36.77 15.30
CA ALA A 365 5.38 36.55 15.27
C ALA A 365 5.80 35.06 15.19
N GLU A 366 7.12 34.81 15.09
CA GLU A 366 7.74 33.47 15.07
C GLU A 366 7.27 32.51 16.19
N ASP A 367 6.61 33.02 17.23
CA ASP A 367 6.02 32.30 18.36
C ASP A 367 4.50 31.99 18.23
N SER A 368 3.92 31.99 17.04
CA SER A 368 2.52 31.53 16.87
C SER A 368 2.40 30.01 17.08
N PRO A 369 1.27 29.51 17.61
CA PRO A 369 1.07 28.06 17.74
C PRO A 369 1.12 27.32 16.39
N VAL A 370 0.77 27.99 15.27
CA VAL A 370 0.92 27.46 13.91
C VAL A 370 2.39 27.28 13.53
N ALA A 371 3.23 28.28 13.82
CA ALA A 371 4.66 28.20 13.54
C ALA A 371 5.32 27.06 14.37
N SER A 372 4.92 26.92 15.63
CA SER A 372 5.37 25.82 16.48
C SER A 372 4.90 24.45 15.97
N ALA A 373 3.64 24.32 15.55
CA ALA A 373 3.11 23.10 14.95
C ALA A 373 3.86 22.73 13.66
N LEU A 374 4.10 23.70 12.77
CA LEU A 374 4.89 23.50 11.54
C LEU A 374 6.32 23.06 11.86
N ARG A 375 6.98 23.69 12.83
CA ARG A 375 8.33 23.32 13.27
C ARG A 375 8.37 21.88 13.78
N LEU A 376 7.42 21.48 14.60
CA LEU A 376 7.31 20.11 15.10
C LEU A 376 7.04 19.10 13.96
N ILE A 377 6.21 19.44 12.98
CA ILE A 377 5.98 18.61 11.79
C ILE A 377 7.30 18.40 11.03
N ILE A 378 8.07 19.47 10.80
CA ILE A 378 9.37 19.41 10.11
C ILE A 378 10.38 18.59 10.93
N ASP A 379 10.44 18.77 12.25
CA ASP A 379 11.35 18.05 13.14
C ASP A 379 11.05 16.55 13.19
N GLU A 380 9.77 16.16 13.25
CA GLU A 380 9.39 14.74 13.20
C GLU A 380 9.61 14.15 11.81
N ALA A 381 9.39 14.92 10.72
CA ALA A 381 9.72 14.47 9.37
C ALA A 381 11.23 14.23 9.18
N ALA A 382 12.06 15.14 9.69
CA ALA A 382 13.51 15.02 9.67
C ALA A 382 14.00 13.83 10.51
N LYS A 383 13.44 13.64 11.70
CA LYS A 383 13.72 12.50 12.58
C LYS A 383 13.33 11.17 11.95
N ALA A 384 12.18 11.13 11.26
CA ALA A 384 11.73 9.97 10.48
C ALA A 384 12.55 9.74 9.20
N ARG A 385 13.45 10.67 8.83
CA ARG A 385 14.21 10.67 7.56
C ARG A 385 13.28 10.67 6.34
N SER A 386 12.20 11.44 6.44
CA SER A 386 11.27 11.62 5.33
C SER A 386 11.88 12.49 4.23
N SER A 387 11.65 12.11 2.97
CA SER A 387 12.05 12.94 1.81
C SER A 387 11.04 14.04 1.51
N ASP A 388 9.76 13.80 1.79
CA ASP A 388 8.67 14.72 1.44
C ASP A 388 7.59 14.69 2.52
N VAL A 389 7.12 15.85 2.96
CA VAL A 389 5.94 16.04 3.81
C VAL A 389 4.79 16.50 2.92
N HIS A 390 3.69 15.75 2.95
CA HIS A 390 2.46 16.03 2.22
C HIS A 390 1.41 16.55 3.20
N ILE A 391 0.86 17.72 2.92
CA ILE A 391 -0.21 18.37 3.69
C ILE A 391 -1.41 18.52 2.73
N GLU A 392 -2.43 17.69 2.95
CA GLU A 392 -3.49 17.43 1.98
C GLU A 392 -4.85 17.70 2.62
N PRO A 393 -5.57 18.77 2.22
CA PRO A 393 -6.90 19.03 2.74
C PRO A 393 -7.90 17.99 2.20
N GLN A 394 -8.77 17.51 3.08
CA GLN A 394 -9.93 16.66 2.78
C GLN A 394 -11.19 17.37 3.30
N PRO A 395 -12.41 16.93 2.91
CA PRO A 395 -13.65 17.58 3.33
C PRO A 395 -13.80 17.73 4.86
N ASP A 396 -13.36 16.73 5.62
CA ASP A 396 -13.58 16.59 7.07
C ASP A 396 -12.31 16.78 7.91
N LYS A 397 -11.13 16.69 7.29
CA LYS A 397 -9.83 16.77 7.98
C LYS A 397 -8.71 17.30 7.11
N LEU A 398 -7.60 17.68 7.73
CA LEU A 398 -6.32 17.95 7.10
C LEU A 398 -5.41 16.73 7.29
N ARG A 399 -5.13 16.00 6.21
CA ARG A 399 -4.30 14.81 6.25
C ARG A 399 -2.82 15.18 6.11
N ILE A 400 -1.96 14.62 6.97
CA ILE A 400 -0.51 14.77 6.85
C ILE A 400 0.14 13.40 6.60
N ARG A 401 0.93 13.31 5.53
CA ARG A 401 1.69 12.11 5.17
C ARG A 401 3.16 12.40 5.03
N PHE A 402 4.00 11.47 5.45
CA PHE A 402 5.45 11.50 5.20
C PHE A 402 5.79 10.48 4.12
N ARG A 403 6.71 10.85 3.23
CA ARG A 403 7.38 9.88 2.35
C ARG A 403 8.64 9.38 3.06
N VAL A 404 8.61 8.17 3.59
CA VAL A 404 9.75 7.53 4.27
C VAL A 404 10.22 6.37 3.43
N ASP A 405 11.50 6.35 3.08
CA ASP A 405 12.11 5.31 2.25
C ASP A 405 11.34 5.04 0.94
N GLY A 406 10.78 6.10 0.34
CA GLY A 406 10.03 6.07 -0.92
C GLY A 406 8.53 5.75 -0.79
N ALA A 407 8.08 5.26 0.37
CA ALA A 407 6.69 4.93 0.64
C ALA A 407 5.96 6.07 1.35
N LEU A 408 4.70 6.34 0.97
CA LEU A 408 3.85 7.29 1.67
C LEU A 408 3.21 6.65 2.89
N GLN A 409 3.24 7.34 4.01
CA GLN A 409 2.67 6.91 5.28
C GLN A 409 1.86 8.06 5.87
N GLU A 410 0.60 7.80 6.22
CA GLU A 410 -0.19 8.75 7.00
C GLU A 410 0.32 8.76 8.44
N VAL A 411 0.74 9.93 8.90
CA VAL A 411 1.37 10.09 10.22
C VAL A 411 0.44 10.79 11.22
N MET A 412 -0.43 11.67 10.74
CA MET A 412 -1.46 12.31 11.57
C MET A 412 -2.58 12.88 10.69
N SER A 413 -3.70 13.18 11.33
CA SER A 413 -4.80 13.96 10.79
C SER A 413 -5.07 15.13 11.73
N LEU A 414 -5.21 16.34 11.19
CA LEU A 414 -5.50 17.57 11.93
C LEU A 414 -6.90 18.10 11.56
N PRO A 415 -7.53 18.94 12.39
CA PRO A 415 -8.79 19.60 12.03
C PRO A 415 -8.66 20.47 10.76
N SER A 416 -9.68 20.47 9.88
CA SER A 416 -9.63 21.24 8.61
C SER A 416 -9.38 22.73 8.78
N ARG A 417 -9.81 23.33 9.91
CA ARG A 417 -9.61 24.76 10.20
C ARG A 417 -8.14 25.21 10.24
N ILE A 418 -7.18 24.31 10.42
CA ILE A 418 -5.74 24.63 10.46
C ILE A 418 -5.13 24.72 9.07
N HIS A 419 -5.81 24.22 8.05
CA HIS A 419 -5.32 24.16 6.68
C HIS A 419 -4.85 25.53 6.15
N LEU A 420 -5.70 26.56 6.21
CA LEU A 420 -5.36 27.90 5.70
C LEU A 420 -4.24 28.58 6.51
N PRO A 421 -4.28 28.61 7.86
CA PRO A 421 -3.16 29.15 8.64
C PRO A 421 -1.83 28.45 8.37
N LEU A 422 -1.82 27.11 8.28
CA LEU A 422 -0.61 26.34 8.05
C LEU A 422 -0.04 26.59 6.64
N THR A 423 -0.89 26.57 5.62
CA THR A 423 -0.50 26.86 4.23
C THR A 423 0.03 28.29 4.09
N SER A 424 -0.62 29.27 4.73
CA SER A 424 -0.18 30.67 4.73
C SER A 424 1.18 30.84 5.39
N ARG A 425 1.43 30.19 6.54
CA ARG A 425 2.73 30.22 7.20
C ARG A 425 3.83 29.64 6.31
N ILE A 426 3.55 28.53 5.62
CA ILE A 426 4.48 27.91 4.68
C ILE A 426 4.76 28.86 3.49
N LYS A 427 3.73 29.50 2.93
CA LYS A 427 3.89 30.50 1.86
C LYS A 427 4.75 31.68 2.28
N ILE A 428 4.55 32.22 3.50
CA ILE A 428 5.39 33.29 4.07
C ILE A 428 6.85 32.86 4.14
N MET A 429 7.13 31.68 4.72
CA MET A 429 8.49 31.20 4.87
C MET A 429 9.19 30.99 3.53
N SER A 430 8.41 30.66 2.49
CA SER A 430 8.91 30.32 1.16
C SER A 430 8.89 31.49 0.16
N ASP A 431 8.62 32.72 0.62
CA ASP A 431 8.48 33.93 -0.21
C ASP A 431 7.44 33.81 -1.35
N MET A 432 6.31 33.14 -1.05
CA MET A 432 5.19 32.96 -1.98
C MET A 432 4.06 33.97 -1.74
N ASN A 433 3.22 34.18 -2.76
CA ASN A 433 2.06 35.06 -2.63
C ASN A 433 0.95 34.37 -1.82
N ILE A 434 0.73 34.87 -0.61
CA ILE A 434 -0.24 34.32 0.35
C ILE A 434 -1.67 34.43 -0.19
N ALA A 435 -2.02 35.56 -0.80
CA ALA A 435 -3.38 35.86 -1.27
C ALA A 435 -3.77 35.10 -2.56
N ASP A 436 -2.80 34.53 -3.26
CA ASP A 436 -3.09 33.75 -4.47
C ASP A 436 -3.26 32.27 -4.12
N HIS A 437 -4.50 31.80 -4.14
CA HIS A 437 -4.85 30.39 -3.90
C HIS A 437 -5.28 29.66 -5.17
N LEU A 438 -5.24 30.33 -6.33
CA LEU A 438 -5.85 29.84 -7.56
C LEU A 438 -4.82 29.29 -8.56
N ARG A 439 -3.53 29.49 -8.29
CA ARG A 439 -2.44 29.07 -9.15
C ARG A 439 -1.41 28.26 -8.37
N PRO A 440 -0.78 27.26 -9.01
CA PRO A 440 0.37 26.59 -8.42
C PRO A 440 1.50 27.58 -8.11
N GLN A 441 2.16 27.39 -6.97
CA GLN A 441 3.31 28.21 -6.56
C GLN A 441 4.43 27.31 -6.03
N ASP A 442 5.66 27.72 -6.31
CA ASP A 442 6.88 27.07 -5.84
C ASP A 442 7.73 28.09 -5.07
N GLY A 443 8.43 27.61 -4.05
CA GLY A 443 9.35 28.41 -3.27
C GLY A 443 10.26 27.54 -2.42
N GLN A 444 11.10 28.17 -1.61
CA GLN A 444 12.08 27.46 -0.81
C GLN A 444 12.45 28.25 0.44
N PHE A 445 12.84 27.55 1.49
CA PHE A 445 13.37 28.16 2.70
C PHE A 445 14.35 27.21 3.39
N SER A 446 15.19 27.74 4.27
CA SER A 446 16.12 26.95 5.08
C SER A 446 15.70 26.98 6.54
N THR A 447 15.86 25.85 7.22
CA THR A 447 15.62 25.73 8.66
C THR A 447 16.69 24.87 9.31
N GLU A 448 16.81 24.95 10.62
CA GLU A 448 17.68 24.08 11.41
C GLU A 448 16.84 23.13 12.27
N SER A 449 17.15 21.84 12.20
CA SER A 449 16.55 20.81 13.04
C SER A 449 17.65 20.02 13.73
N LYS A 450 17.72 20.10 15.07
CA LYS A 450 18.69 19.37 15.92
C LYS A 450 20.15 19.47 15.44
N GLY A 451 20.61 20.66 15.07
CA GLY A 451 21.98 20.90 14.58
C GLY A 451 22.20 20.57 13.10
N ARG A 452 21.15 20.20 12.35
CA ARG A 452 21.23 19.94 10.91
C ARG A 452 20.55 21.06 10.13
N SER A 453 21.28 21.65 9.18
CA SER A 453 20.70 22.57 8.21
C SER A 453 19.92 21.77 7.17
N ILE A 454 18.62 22.05 7.07
CA ILE A 454 17.69 21.43 6.11
C ILE A 454 17.20 22.54 5.19
N ASP A 455 17.45 22.36 3.89
CA ASP A 455 16.81 23.20 2.88
C ASP A 455 15.49 22.54 2.48
N ILE A 456 14.41 23.31 2.47
CA ILE A 456 13.07 22.82 2.17
C ILE A 456 12.59 23.49 0.90
N ARG A 457 12.24 22.68 -0.10
CA ARG A 457 11.51 23.14 -1.28
C ARG A 457 10.04 22.91 -1.08
N VAL A 458 9.24 23.89 -1.43
CA VAL A 458 7.81 23.88 -1.22
C VAL A 458 7.11 24.05 -2.55
N ALA A 459 6.11 23.22 -2.80
CA ALA A 459 5.15 23.39 -3.87
C ALA A 459 3.74 23.42 -3.29
N THR A 460 2.93 24.35 -3.76
CA THR A 460 1.49 24.45 -3.44
C THR A 460 0.70 24.37 -4.74
N THR A 461 -0.44 23.68 -4.73
CA THR A 461 -1.35 23.65 -5.88
C THR A 461 -2.81 23.60 -5.42
N PRO A 462 -3.72 24.36 -6.08
CA PRO A 462 -5.14 24.30 -5.75
C PRO A 462 -5.72 22.91 -6.01
N THR A 463 -6.55 22.44 -5.09
CA THR A 463 -7.38 21.24 -5.24
C THR A 463 -8.83 21.55 -4.86
N VAL A 464 -9.74 20.59 -5.07
CA VAL A 464 -11.17 20.75 -4.77
C VAL A 464 -11.46 21.06 -3.30
N ASN A 465 -10.59 20.64 -2.37
CA ASN A 465 -10.76 20.86 -0.92
C ASN A 465 -9.86 21.97 -0.36
N GLY A 466 -9.19 22.73 -1.23
CA GLY A 466 -8.20 23.74 -0.85
C GLY A 466 -6.80 23.41 -1.40
N GLU A 467 -5.83 24.26 -1.10
CA GLU A 467 -4.47 24.07 -1.60
C GLU A 467 -3.76 22.89 -0.93
N THR A 468 -3.30 21.92 -1.71
CA THR A 468 -2.37 20.92 -1.18
C THR A 468 -0.96 21.51 -1.15
N THR A 469 -0.21 21.19 -0.09
CA THR A 469 1.18 21.63 0.07
C THR A 469 2.10 20.42 0.17
N VAL A 470 3.21 20.45 -0.56
CA VAL A 470 4.27 19.44 -0.48
C VAL A 470 5.58 20.14 -0.13
N MET A 471 6.24 19.67 0.94
CA MET A 471 7.55 20.13 1.37
C MET A 471 8.57 19.02 1.15
N ARG A 472 9.54 19.22 0.26
CA ARG A 472 10.67 18.32 0.05
C ARG A 472 11.83 18.72 0.95
N LEU A 473 12.27 17.81 1.81
CA LEU A 473 13.35 18.04 2.78
C LEU A 473 14.69 17.61 2.15
N LEU A 474 15.62 18.55 2.04
CA LEU A 474 16.97 18.33 1.52
C LEU A 474 17.95 18.46 2.69
N ASP A 475 18.32 17.32 3.27
CA ASP A 475 19.35 17.24 4.31
C ASP A 475 20.75 17.33 3.67
N LYS A 476 21.45 18.45 3.90
CA LYS A 476 22.79 18.70 3.34
C LYS A 476 23.82 17.64 3.72
N SER A 477 23.63 16.91 4.83
CA SER A 477 24.55 15.84 5.24
C SER A 477 24.51 14.62 4.30
N LEU A 478 23.42 14.42 3.55
CA LEU A 478 23.28 13.35 2.57
C LEU A 478 24.05 13.60 1.26
N ALA A 479 24.54 14.83 1.03
CA ALA A 479 25.31 15.19 -0.17
C ALA A 479 26.69 14.49 -0.23
N LEU A 480 27.16 13.92 0.89
CA LEU A 480 28.51 13.35 1.05
C LEU A 480 28.53 11.82 1.11
N ILE A 481 27.52 11.13 0.56
CA ILE A 481 27.54 9.66 0.54
C ILE A 481 28.62 9.17 -0.44
N ASP A 482 29.57 8.39 0.08
CA ASP A 482 30.60 7.75 -0.74
C ASP A 482 30.01 6.64 -1.62
N LEU A 483 30.55 6.47 -2.84
CA LEU A 483 30.13 5.44 -3.80
C LEU A 483 29.97 4.03 -3.20
N PRO A 484 30.91 3.50 -2.37
CA PRO A 484 30.78 2.16 -1.80
C PRO A 484 29.56 2.00 -0.87
N ARG A 485 29.05 3.09 -0.30
CA ARG A 485 27.89 3.07 0.61
C ARG A 485 26.54 3.03 -0.12
N LEU A 486 26.53 3.24 -1.43
CA LEU A 486 25.31 3.24 -2.24
C LEU A 486 24.74 1.83 -2.47
N GLY A 487 25.53 0.78 -2.23
CA GLY A 487 25.11 -0.61 -2.36
C GLY A 487 25.49 -1.24 -3.70
N PHE A 488 26.58 -0.81 -4.34
CA PHE A 488 27.18 -1.62 -5.40
C PHE A 488 27.70 -2.94 -4.83
N SER A 489 27.64 -4.02 -5.60
CA SER A 489 28.49 -5.18 -5.33
C SER A 489 29.95 -4.83 -5.63
N ASP A 490 30.91 -5.52 -5.01
CA ASP A 490 32.34 -5.24 -5.20
C ASP A 490 32.75 -5.27 -6.67
N GLU A 491 32.23 -6.23 -7.44
CA GLU A 491 32.49 -6.36 -8.87
C GLU A 491 31.87 -5.20 -9.67
N ALA A 492 30.62 -4.85 -9.39
CA ALA A 492 29.94 -3.74 -10.06
C ALA A 492 30.60 -2.39 -9.74
N LEU A 493 31.03 -2.20 -8.48
CA LEU A 493 31.76 -1.02 -8.05
C LEU A 493 33.10 -0.92 -8.78
N ALA A 494 33.87 -2.01 -8.84
CA ALA A 494 35.15 -2.01 -9.55
C ALA A 494 34.99 -1.66 -11.04
N LYS A 495 33.96 -2.22 -11.70
CA LYS A 495 33.60 -1.86 -13.09
C LYS A 495 33.28 -0.37 -13.20
N TYR A 496 32.41 0.15 -12.33
CA TYR A 496 32.01 1.56 -12.33
C TYR A 496 33.20 2.50 -12.09
N GLU A 497 34.03 2.21 -11.10
CA GLU A 497 35.21 3.01 -10.77
C GLU A 497 36.25 3.00 -11.90
N ASN A 498 36.39 1.90 -12.63
CA ASN A 498 37.27 1.86 -13.80
C ASN A 498 36.72 2.72 -14.94
N MET A 499 35.40 2.78 -15.12
CA MET A 499 34.80 3.72 -16.07
C MET A 499 35.04 5.18 -15.66
N LEU A 500 35.04 5.52 -14.37
CA LEU A 500 35.30 6.90 -13.93
C LEU A 500 36.75 7.37 -14.11
N LYS A 501 37.71 6.45 -14.33
CA LYS A 501 39.15 6.77 -14.47
C LYS A 501 39.57 7.18 -15.89
N VAL A 502 38.74 6.91 -16.89
CA VAL A 502 39.02 7.31 -18.28
C VAL A 502 39.09 8.83 -18.43
N ALA A 503 39.90 9.27 -19.40
CA ALA A 503 40.09 10.70 -19.66
C ALA A 503 38.84 11.36 -20.23
N PHE A 504 38.19 10.69 -21.20
CA PHE A 504 37.03 11.20 -21.93
C PHE A 504 36.05 10.10 -22.33
N GLY A 505 34.86 10.53 -22.76
CA GLY A 505 33.74 9.69 -23.16
C GLY A 505 32.52 9.91 -22.25
N MET A 506 31.46 9.14 -22.45
CA MET A 506 30.16 9.34 -21.79
C MET A 506 29.77 8.15 -20.91
N ILE A 507 29.37 8.44 -19.67
CA ILE A 507 28.78 7.46 -18.74
C ILE A 507 27.36 7.89 -18.43
N LEU A 508 26.41 6.98 -18.60
CA LEU A 508 25.00 7.26 -18.43
C LEU A 508 24.42 6.47 -17.25
N ILE A 509 23.64 7.15 -16.40
CA ILE A 509 22.89 6.52 -15.32
C ILE A 509 21.40 6.54 -15.63
N SER A 510 20.75 5.40 -15.49
CA SER A 510 19.36 5.21 -15.85
C SER A 510 18.51 4.68 -14.71
N GLY A 511 17.22 5.01 -14.77
CA GLY A 511 16.20 4.57 -13.83
C GLY A 511 15.07 5.59 -13.64
N PRO A 512 13.97 5.19 -12.99
CA PRO A 512 12.82 6.04 -12.76
C PRO A 512 13.14 7.17 -11.78
N THR A 513 12.17 8.05 -11.57
CA THR A 513 12.23 9.07 -10.51
C THR A 513 12.41 8.40 -9.15
N GLY A 514 13.28 8.94 -8.30
CA GLY A 514 13.55 8.39 -6.98
C GLY A 514 14.46 7.16 -6.95
N SER A 515 15.03 6.72 -8.09
CA SER A 515 15.98 5.60 -8.13
C SER A 515 17.39 5.93 -7.64
N GLY A 516 17.66 7.17 -7.23
CA GLY A 516 18.97 7.58 -6.69
C GLY A 516 20.02 7.99 -7.72
N LYS A 517 19.64 8.28 -8.98
CA LYS A 517 20.57 8.67 -10.07
C LYS A 517 21.43 9.88 -9.70
N THR A 518 20.81 10.96 -9.24
CA THR A 518 21.52 12.19 -8.82
C THR A 518 22.48 11.90 -7.67
N THR A 519 22.10 11.05 -6.72
CA THR A 519 22.98 10.64 -5.61
C THR A 519 24.23 9.92 -6.12
N THR A 520 24.08 9.00 -7.08
CA THR A 520 25.22 8.28 -7.69
C THR A 520 26.10 9.20 -8.52
N LEU A 521 25.51 10.12 -9.31
CA LEU A 521 26.25 11.13 -10.07
C LEU A 521 27.05 12.05 -9.14
N TYR A 522 26.42 12.53 -8.06
CA TYR A 522 27.06 13.38 -7.06
C TYR A 522 28.20 12.65 -6.33
N ALA A 523 27.98 11.40 -5.92
CA ALA A 523 29.03 10.58 -5.33
C ALA A 523 30.21 10.37 -6.28
N SER A 524 29.95 10.31 -7.58
CA SER A 524 30.98 10.16 -8.63
C SER A 524 31.83 11.42 -8.77
N ILE A 525 31.22 12.59 -8.97
CA ILE A 525 31.96 13.87 -9.06
C ILE A 525 32.67 14.23 -7.75
N ASN A 526 32.11 13.84 -6.60
CA ASN A 526 32.72 14.13 -5.31
C ASN A 526 34.00 13.31 -5.07
N LYS A 527 34.09 12.11 -5.65
CA LYS A 527 35.28 11.25 -5.62
C LYS A 527 36.39 11.73 -6.57
N MET A 528 36.05 12.51 -7.60
CA MET A 528 37.01 12.98 -8.60
C MET A 528 37.95 14.06 -8.05
N ASP A 529 39.11 14.19 -8.69
CA ASP A 529 40.09 15.22 -8.35
C ASP A 529 39.58 16.61 -8.76
N LYS A 530 39.10 17.37 -7.76
CA LYS A 530 38.60 18.74 -7.89
C LYS A 530 39.71 19.81 -7.94
N ARG A 531 40.97 19.43 -7.75
CA ARG A 531 42.10 20.39 -7.74
C ARG A 531 42.77 20.50 -9.10
N SER A 532 42.97 19.38 -9.78
CA SER A 532 43.63 19.35 -11.09
C SER A 532 42.66 19.38 -12.27
N ARG A 533 41.37 19.10 -12.05
CA ARG A 533 40.35 19.04 -13.10
C ARG A 533 39.23 20.05 -12.86
N ASN A 534 38.83 20.75 -13.91
CA ASN A 534 37.70 21.65 -13.91
C ASN A 534 36.39 20.86 -14.10
N ILE A 535 35.57 20.80 -13.03
CA ILE A 535 34.28 20.10 -13.04
C ILE A 535 33.16 21.14 -13.15
N ILE A 536 32.35 21.02 -14.20
CA ILE A 536 31.21 21.91 -14.45
C ILE A 536 29.93 21.09 -14.64
N THR A 537 28.84 21.51 -13.99
CA THR A 537 27.53 20.84 -14.07
C THR A 537 26.45 21.75 -14.64
N ILE A 538 25.44 21.18 -15.28
CA ILE A 538 24.17 21.84 -15.59
C ILE A 538 22.99 21.00 -15.09
N GLU A 539 22.13 21.57 -14.26
CA GLU A 539 21.14 20.83 -13.49
C GLU A 539 19.79 21.57 -13.41
N ASP A 540 18.69 20.84 -13.21
CA ASP A 540 17.34 21.40 -13.14
C ASP A 540 16.53 20.76 -12.00
N PRO A 541 16.55 21.32 -10.78
CA PRO A 541 17.49 22.33 -10.28
C PRO A 541 18.75 21.71 -9.63
N VAL A 542 19.66 22.55 -9.12
CA VAL A 542 20.80 22.07 -8.32
C VAL A 542 20.33 21.63 -6.94
N GLU A 543 20.49 20.35 -6.60
CA GLU A 543 20.02 19.76 -5.33
C GLU A 543 20.94 20.10 -4.15
N TYR A 544 22.25 19.98 -4.35
CA TYR A 544 23.26 20.30 -3.34
C TYR A 544 24.40 21.10 -3.96
N ARG A 545 24.98 22.02 -3.17
CA ARG A 545 26.11 22.84 -3.58
C ARG A 545 27.42 22.21 -3.14
N PHE A 546 28.31 21.94 -4.08
CA PHE A 546 29.63 21.37 -3.82
C PHE A 546 30.71 22.46 -3.86
N PRO A 547 31.62 22.50 -2.87
CA PRO A 547 32.80 23.34 -2.97
C PRO A 547 33.69 22.85 -4.11
N ASN A 548 34.29 23.78 -4.84
CA ASN A 548 35.22 23.52 -5.96
C ASN A 548 34.58 22.77 -7.15
N ILE A 549 33.26 22.89 -7.33
CA ILE A 549 32.54 22.46 -8.53
C ILE A 549 31.69 23.63 -9.02
N ASN A 550 31.77 23.94 -10.32
CA ASN A 550 30.97 25.00 -10.92
C ASN A 550 29.61 24.44 -11.32
N GLN A 551 28.54 24.79 -10.59
CA GLN A 551 27.20 24.24 -10.85
C GLN A 551 26.28 25.29 -11.47
N ILE A 552 25.76 25.00 -12.65
CA ILE A 552 24.85 25.86 -13.39
C ILE A 552 23.42 25.32 -13.22
N GLN A 553 22.49 26.19 -12.81
CA GLN A 553 21.07 25.84 -12.79
C GLN A 553 20.39 26.27 -14.08
N VAL A 554 19.58 25.39 -14.66
CA VAL A 554 18.69 25.70 -15.78
C VAL A 554 17.77 26.86 -15.40
N ASN A 555 17.64 27.84 -16.30
CA ASN A 555 16.80 29.00 -16.12
C ASN A 555 16.04 29.30 -17.42
N PRO A 556 14.85 28.70 -17.61
CA PRO A 556 14.07 28.89 -18.82
C PRO A 556 13.66 30.34 -19.07
N LYS A 557 13.43 31.12 -17.99
CA LYS A 557 13.08 32.56 -18.10
C LYS A 557 14.21 33.40 -18.71
N ALA A 558 15.46 33.00 -18.49
CA ALA A 558 16.64 33.62 -19.09
C ALA A 558 17.10 32.96 -20.41
N GLY A 559 16.37 31.96 -20.92
CA GLY A 559 16.77 31.19 -22.10
C GLY A 559 17.93 30.20 -21.87
N LEU A 560 18.27 29.92 -20.60
CA LEU A 560 19.31 28.96 -20.23
C LEU A 560 18.69 27.56 -20.09
N THR A 561 18.76 26.76 -21.13
CA THR A 561 18.30 25.35 -21.18
C THR A 561 19.47 24.39 -21.00
N PHE A 562 19.20 23.08 -20.87
CA PHE A 562 20.26 22.06 -20.87
C PHE A 562 21.17 22.19 -22.11
N ALA A 563 20.59 22.29 -23.31
CA ALA A 563 21.36 22.42 -24.54
C ALA A 563 22.15 23.73 -24.62
N SER A 564 21.55 24.88 -24.28
CA SER A 564 22.27 26.17 -24.36
C SER A 564 23.35 26.31 -23.29
N GLY A 565 23.09 25.80 -22.09
CA GLY A 565 24.06 25.78 -21.01
C GLY A 565 25.21 24.80 -21.28
N LEU A 566 24.94 23.59 -21.78
CA LEU A 566 25.99 22.64 -22.17
C LEU A 566 26.91 23.21 -23.25
N ARG A 567 26.37 23.90 -24.27
CA ARG A 567 27.21 24.63 -25.25
C ARG A 567 28.08 25.71 -24.61
N SER A 568 27.60 26.33 -23.54
CA SER A 568 28.33 27.38 -22.83
C SER A 568 29.45 26.78 -21.98
N ILE A 569 29.19 25.63 -21.34
CA ILE A 569 30.19 24.86 -20.58
C ILE A 569 31.41 24.52 -21.44
N LEU A 570 31.21 24.14 -22.70
CA LEU A 570 32.32 23.82 -23.62
C LEU A 570 33.29 25.00 -23.90
N ARG A 571 32.93 26.23 -23.55
CA ARG A 571 33.80 27.41 -23.67
C ARG A 571 34.47 27.79 -22.34
N LEU A 572 34.25 27.01 -21.29
CA LEU A 572 34.77 27.24 -19.95
C LEU A 572 35.94 26.31 -19.60
N ASP A 573 36.55 25.67 -20.61
CA ASP A 573 37.67 24.73 -20.46
C ASP A 573 37.38 23.61 -19.42
N PRO A 574 36.27 22.85 -19.57
CA PRO A 574 35.94 21.79 -18.62
C PRO A 574 36.80 20.55 -18.87
N ASP A 575 37.06 19.76 -17.83
CA ASP A 575 37.58 18.39 -17.95
C ASP A 575 36.47 17.35 -17.78
N ILE A 576 35.52 17.66 -16.90
CA ILE A 576 34.40 16.80 -16.54
C ILE A 576 33.13 17.62 -16.62
N ILE A 577 32.13 17.09 -17.33
CA ILE A 577 30.84 17.72 -17.52
C ILE A 577 29.77 16.81 -16.93
N LEU A 578 28.96 17.34 -16.00
CA LEU A 578 27.73 16.66 -15.57
C LEU A 578 26.53 17.35 -16.19
N VAL A 579 25.76 16.60 -16.97
CA VAL A 579 24.45 17.03 -17.46
C VAL A 579 23.40 16.35 -16.58
N GLY A 580 22.53 17.12 -15.93
CA GLY A 580 21.55 16.58 -14.99
C GLY A 580 20.74 15.46 -15.62
N GLU A 581 20.29 15.66 -16.86
CA GLU A 581 19.64 14.63 -17.66
C GLU A 581 19.66 14.95 -19.17
N ILE A 582 19.56 13.90 -19.98
CA ILE A 582 19.33 14.00 -21.43
C ILE A 582 17.86 13.65 -21.71
N ARG A 583 17.05 14.68 -22.01
CA ARG A 583 15.63 14.52 -22.36
C ARG A 583 15.38 14.53 -23.87
N ASP A 584 16.18 15.29 -24.61
CA ASP A 584 15.96 15.60 -26.02
C ASP A 584 17.19 15.31 -26.88
N ALA A 585 16.94 15.28 -28.20
CA ALA A 585 17.93 14.97 -29.22
C ALA A 585 19.05 16.02 -29.32
N GLU A 586 18.75 17.28 -29.01
CA GLU A 586 19.72 18.36 -29.10
C GLU A 586 20.78 18.24 -28.00
N THR A 587 20.32 18.07 -26.76
CA THR A 587 21.16 17.83 -25.58
C THR A 587 21.97 16.55 -25.76
N ALA A 588 21.35 15.48 -26.28
CA ALA A 588 22.04 14.22 -26.58
C ALA A 588 23.19 14.41 -27.59
N ARG A 589 22.95 15.13 -28.70
CA ARG A 589 23.98 15.40 -29.70
C ARG A 589 25.15 16.17 -29.13
N ILE A 590 24.89 17.22 -28.35
CA ILE A 590 25.96 18.03 -27.76
C ILE A 590 26.75 17.22 -26.72
N ALA A 591 26.08 16.41 -25.89
CA ALA A 591 26.73 15.55 -24.91
C ALA A 591 27.67 14.51 -25.57
N VAL A 592 27.19 13.86 -26.64
CA VAL A 592 27.99 12.92 -27.44
C VAL A 592 29.19 13.61 -28.10
N GLN A 593 29.00 14.79 -28.69
CA GLN A 593 30.11 15.56 -29.26
C GLN A 593 31.13 15.96 -28.19
N SER A 594 30.67 16.42 -27.03
CA SER A 594 31.52 16.79 -25.89
C SER A 594 32.39 15.60 -25.45
N ALA A 595 31.79 14.41 -25.36
CA ALA A 595 32.47 13.17 -25.01
C ALA A 595 33.55 12.80 -26.04
N LEU A 596 33.29 13.01 -27.34
CA LEU A 596 34.25 12.73 -28.42
C LEU A 596 35.36 13.77 -28.53
N THR A 597 35.15 14.99 -28.05
CA THR A 597 36.15 16.07 -28.08
C THR A 597 37.02 16.13 -26.82
N GLY A 598 37.14 15.03 -26.07
CA GLY A 598 38.09 14.93 -24.97
C GLY A 598 37.53 15.21 -23.56
N HIS A 599 36.21 15.30 -23.39
CA HIS A 599 35.59 15.51 -22.07
C HIS A 599 35.03 14.22 -21.48
N LEU A 600 35.11 14.05 -20.16
CA LEU A 600 34.34 13.03 -19.46
C LEU A 600 32.93 13.57 -19.16
N VAL A 601 31.91 13.00 -19.79
CA VAL A 601 30.51 13.41 -19.64
C VAL A 601 29.77 12.41 -18.76
N LEU A 602 29.19 12.88 -17.67
CA LEU A 602 28.27 12.12 -16.83
C LEU A 602 26.85 12.66 -17.05
N SER A 603 25.88 11.79 -17.27
CA SER A 603 24.49 12.23 -17.37
C SER A 603 23.52 11.17 -16.88
N SER A 604 22.30 11.61 -16.54
CA SER A 604 21.18 10.69 -16.41
C SER A 604 20.34 10.61 -17.69
N ILE A 605 19.63 9.49 -17.86
CA ILE A 605 18.67 9.29 -18.94
C ILE A 605 17.59 8.32 -18.47
N HIS A 606 16.34 8.50 -18.91
CA HIS A 606 15.26 7.61 -18.52
C HIS A 606 15.17 6.40 -19.45
N ALA A 607 15.57 5.24 -18.95
CA ALA A 607 15.29 3.94 -19.53
C ALA A 607 15.02 2.90 -18.42
N ASN A 608 14.52 1.72 -18.80
CA ASN A 608 14.16 0.69 -17.83
C ASN A 608 15.39 -0.09 -17.33
N ASP A 609 16.35 -0.36 -18.20
CA ASP A 609 17.56 -1.15 -17.92
C ASP A 609 18.79 -0.52 -18.60
N ALA A 610 19.98 -1.14 -18.45
CA ALA A 610 21.23 -0.56 -18.96
C ALA A 610 21.34 -0.66 -20.48
N VAL A 611 20.88 -1.76 -21.07
CA VAL A 611 20.89 -1.96 -22.52
C VAL A 611 19.95 -0.99 -23.22
N GLY A 612 18.76 -0.75 -22.67
CA GLY A 612 17.75 0.16 -23.20
C GLY A 612 18.21 1.60 -23.29
N VAL A 613 19.23 2.02 -22.52
CA VAL A 613 19.85 3.34 -22.67
C VAL A 613 20.52 3.51 -24.03
N ILE A 614 21.18 2.46 -24.52
CA ILE A 614 21.86 2.48 -25.84
C ILE A 614 20.81 2.76 -26.92
N PHE A 615 19.69 2.03 -26.89
CA PHE A 615 18.60 2.20 -27.84
C PHE A 615 17.87 3.53 -27.66
N ARG A 616 17.75 4.02 -26.42
CA ARG A 616 17.18 5.34 -26.16
C ARG A 616 18.00 6.46 -26.82
N LEU A 617 19.33 6.35 -26.89
CA LEU A 617 20.15 7.29 -27.65
C LEU A 617 19.89 7.20 -29.16
N LEU A 618 19.69 5.99 -29.69
CA LEU A 618 19.33 5.79 -31.10
C LEU A 618 17.97 6.41 -31.41
N ASP A 619 16.97 6.24 -30.53
CA ASP A 619 15.64 6.84 -30.66
C ASP A 619 15.69 8.37 -30.61
N LEU A 620 16.65 8.94 -29.89
CA LEU A 620 16.94 10.39 -29.87
C LEU A 620 17.70 10.86 -31.13
N GLY A 621 17.94 9.98 -32.10
CA GLY A 621 18.59 10.29 -33.38
C GLY A 621 20.11 10.39 -33.29
N ILE A 622 20.74 9.71 -32.32
CA ILE A 622 22.20 9.57 -32.30
C ILE A 622 22.59 8.38 -33.15
N GLU A 623 23.48 8.60 -34.12
CA GLU A 623 23.96 7.55 -35.01
C GLU A 623 24.68 6.42 -34.25
N PRO A 624 24.48 5.14 -34.64
CA PRO A 624 25.09 4.00 -33.94
C PRO A 624 26.61 4.10 -33.78
N PHE A 625 27.30 4.63 -34.81
CA PHE A 625 28.75 4.80 -34.72
C PHE A 625 29.15 5.80 -33.63
N LEU A 626 28.41 6.90 -33.45
CA LEU A 626 28.65 7.88 -32.41
C LEU A 626 28.40 7.30 -31.02
N VAL A 627 27.32 6.55 -30.85
CA VAL A 627 27.04 5.84 -29.58
C VAL A 627 28.17 4.87 -29.27
N SER A 628 28.58 4.07 -30.25
CA SER A 628 29.63 3.07 -30.11
C SER A 628 31.00 3.68 -29.83
N SER A 629 31.26 4.93 -30.18
CA SER A 629 32.53 5.62 -29.91
C SER A 629 32.49 6.42 -28.62
N ALA A 630 31.39 7.13 -28.35
CA ALA A 630 31.30 8.06 -27.22
C ALA A 630 30.97 7.38 -25.90
N VAL A 631 30.12 6.33 -25.88
CA VAL A 631 29.65 5.72 -24.64
C VAL A 631 30.69 4.74 -24.10
N ILE A 632 31.08 4.96 -22.85
CA ILE A 632 32.02 4.11 -22.09
C ILE A 632 31.26 3.02 -21.36
N GLY A 633 30.12 3.39 -20.79
CA GLY A 633 29.25 2.46 -20.10
C GLY A 633 27.97 3.09 -19.61
N VAL A 634 27.06 2.21 -19.20
CA VAL A 634 25.75 2.54 -18.69
C VAL A 634 25.57 1.89 -17.32
N VAL A 635 24.90 2.59 -16.41
CA VAL A 635 24.46 2.04 -15.13
C VAL A 635 22.95 2.16 -15.05
N ALA A 636 22.23 1.06 -14.97
CA ALA A 636 20.83 1.11 -14.56
C ALA A 636 20.73 0.93 -13.04
N GLN A 637 19.84 1.71 -12.43
CA GLN A 637 19.70 1.79 -10.98
C GLN A 637 18.23 1.70 -10.55
N ARG A 638 18.01 0.99 -9.45
CA ARG A 638 16.76 0.99 -8.66
C ARG A 638 17.10 1.16 -7.19
N MET A 639 16.10 1.50 -6.37
CA MET A 639 16.24 1.54 -4.91
C MET A 639 15.30 0.51 -4.32
N VAL A 640 15.80 -0.27 -3.36
CA VAL A 640 14.99 -1.15 -2.53
C VAL A 640 15.18 -0.77 -1.06
N ARG A 641 14.16 -1.03 -0.25
CA ARG A 641 14.24 -0.78 1.19
C ARG A 641 15.09 -1.85 1.86
N ARG A 642 15.83 -1.48 2.91
CA ARG A 642 16.63 -2.42 3.70
C ARG A 642 15.79 -3.04 4.80
N VAL A 643 16.01 -4.32 5.11
CA VAL A 643 15.40 -4.96 6.28
C VAL A 643 15.83 -4.20 7.54
N CYS A 644 14.89 -3.95 8.45
CA CYS A 644 15.20 -3.32 9.72
C CYS A 644 16.03 -4.28 10.59
N ALA A 645 17.25 -3.85 10.96
CA ALA A 645 18.15 -4.63 11.80
C ALA A 645 17.63 -4.88 13.23
N ASP A 646 16.72 -4.02 13.71
CA ASP A 646 16.20 -4.07 15.07
C ASP A 646 15.02 -5.05 15.25
N CYS A 647 14.39 -5.50 14.15
CA CYS A 647 13.26 -6.44 14.17
C CYS A 647 13.41 -7.54 13.11
N ILE A 648 14.65 -7.93 12.85
CA ILE A 648 15.00 -8.93 11.85
C ILE A 648 14.57 -10.33 12.31
N GLY A 649 13.92 -11.08 11.44
CA GLY A 649 13.50 -12.46 11.67
C GLY A 649 13.59 -13.30 10.40
N GLU A 650 13.85 -14.59 10.55
CA GLU A 650 13.79 -15.54 9.44
C GLU A 650 12.39 -16.17 9.38
N ARG A 651 11.79 -16.19 8.18
CA ARG A 651 10.54 -16.90 7.94
C ARG A 651 10.57 -17.59 6.59
N GLU A 652 9.72 -18.59 6.46
CA GLU A 652 9.46 -19.22 5.18
C GLU A 652 8.81 -18.21 4.22
N ALA A 653 9.38 -18.09 3.02
CA ALA A 653 8.88 -17.19 2.00
C ALA A 653 7.74 -17.83 1.21
N PRO A 654 6.79 -17.04 0.66
CA PRO A 654 5.82 -17.54 -0.31
C PRO A 654 6.49 -18.24 -1.49
N LEU A 655 5.85 -19.26 -2.07
CA LEU A 655 6.42 -20.05 -3.17
C LEU A 655 6.93 -19.19 -4.33
N MET A 656 6.22 -18.11 -4.67
CA MET A 656 6.63 -17.17 -5.72
C MET A 656 8.01 -16.54 -5.45
N GLU A 657 8.28 -16.16 -4.19
CA GLU A 657 9.56 -15.57 -3.80
C GLU A 657 10.68 -16.61 -3.82
N GLN A 658 10.38 -17.84 -3.40
CA GLN A 658 11.32 -18.96 -3.48
C GLN A 658 11.70 -19.27 -4.93
N LEU A 659 10.70 -19.36 -5.83
CA LEU A 659 10.91 -19.63 -7.26
C LEU A 659 11.71 -18.52 -7.92
N ALA A 660 11.38 -17.25 -7.64
CA ALA A 660 12.14 -16.12 -8.17
C ALA A 660 13.61 -16.16 -7.74
N TYR A 661 13.88 -16.46 -6.48
CA TYR A 661 15.24 -16.59 -5.98
C TYR A 661 16.00 -17.77 -6.64
N VAL A 662 15.34 -18.92 -6.80
CA VAL A 662 15.91 -20.09 -7.48
C VAL A 662 16.24 -19.77 -8.95
N ASN A 663 15.34 -19.10 -9.66
CA ASN A 663 15.55 -18.76 -11.08
C ASN A 663 16.76 -17.85 -11.28
N GLU A 664 16.97 -16.87 -10.41
CA GLU A 664 18.06 -15.90 -10.56
C GLU A 664 19.41 -16.36 -10.00
N THR A 665 19.39 -17.16 -8.93
CA THR A 665 20.62 -17.57 -8.22
C THR A 665 21.02 -19.02 -8.47
N GLY A 666 20.11 -19.86 -8.96
CA GLY A 666 20.28 -21.31 -9.06
C GLY A 666 20.28 -22.03 -7.70
N GLN A 667 20.06 -21.33 -6.59
CA GLN A 667 20.13 -21.87 -5.23
C GLN A 667 18.74 -22.05 -4.65
N LYS A 668 18.45 -23.25 -4.12
CA LYS A 668 17.22 -23.50 -3.36
C LYS A 668 17.33 -22.89 -1.97
N ARG A 669 16.37 -22.04 -1.63
CA ARG A 669 16.22 -21.44 -0.31
C ARG A 669 14.73 -21.22 -0.04
N THR A 670 14.27 -21.68 1.11
CA THR A 670 12.86 -21.57 1.53
C THR A 670 12.68 -20.48 2.60
N GLN A 671 13.69 -20.27 3.44
CA GLN A 671 13.68 -19.27 4.51
C GLN A 671 14.52 -18.04 4.14
N PHE A 672 13.94 -16.86 4.33
CA PHE A 672 14.56 -15.58 4.05
C PHE A 672 14.40 -14.62 5.22
N THR A 673 15.24 -13.60 5.21
CA THR A 673 15.24 -12.53 6.21
C THR A 673 14.13 -11.53 5.90
N TYR A 674 13.29 -11.22 6.90
CA TYR A 674 12.28 -10.17 6.85
C TYR A 674 12.33 -9.33 8.12
N GLY A 675 11.76 -8.13 8.08
CA GLY A 675 11.50 -7.35 9.28
C GLY A 675 10.09 -7.60 9.78
N GLU A 676 9.95 -7.94 11.07
CA GLU A 676 8.65 -8.16 11.72
C GLU A 676 7.88 -6.85 11.96
N GLY A 677 8.60 -5.73 12.04
CA GLY A 677 8.06 -4.41 12.34
C GLY A 677 8.22 -4.04 13.81
N CYS A 678 8.89 -2.91 14.07
CA CYS A 678 9.08 -2.34 15.39
C CYS A 678 8.94 -0.82 15.36
N GLU A 679 8.94 -0.17 16.52
CA GLU A 679 8.80 1.29 16.64
C GLU A 679 9.90 2.04 15.85
N LEU A 680 11.14 1.51 15.84
CA LEU A 680 12.27 2.15 15.14
C LEU A 680 12.13 2.18 13.61
N CYS A 681 11.34 1.27 13.04
CA CYS A 681 11.02 1.25 11.61
C CYS A 681 9.58 1.69 11.30
N GLY A 682 8.86 2.24 12.28
CA GLY A 682 7.44 2.60 12.13
C GLY A 682 6.57 1.40 11.77
N HIS A 683 6.88 0.22 12.31
CA HIS A 683 6.20 -1.05 12.07
C HIS A 683 6.19 -1.54 10.61
N THR A 684 7.07 -0.99 9.76
CA THR A 684 7.13 -1.40 8.34
C THR A 684 7.95 -2.66 8.09
N GLY A 685 8.85 -3.00 9.02
CA GLY A 685 9.90 -4.01 8.82
C GLY A 685 11.11 -3.53 8.01
N TYR A 686 11.12 -2.27 7.55
CA TYR A 686 12.19 -1.72 6.71
C TYR A 686 12.76 -0.42 7.27
N ARG A 687 14.07 -0.23 7.14
CA ARG A 687 14.75 0.98 7.64
C ARG A 687 15.91 1.38 6.76
N GLY A 688 15.75 2.46 5.99
CA GLY A 688 16.72 2.91 5.01
C GLY A 688 16.59 2.20 3.67
N ARG A 689 17.45 2.55 2.71
CA ARG A 689 17.42 2.04 1.34
C ARG A 689 18.82 1.66 0.86
N THR A 690 18.86 0.79 -0.15
CA THR A 690 20.08 0.42 -0.87
C THR A 690 19.81 0.42 -2.37
N GLY A 691 20.81 0.78 -3.17
CA GLY A 691 20.70 0.72 -4.62
C GLY A 691 20.77 -0.73 -5.12
N LEU A 692 20.09 -1.02 -6.22
CA LEU A 692 20.34 -2.15 -7.09
C LEU A 692 21.01 -1.62 -8.37
N PHE A 693 22.04 -2.30 -8.84
CA PHE A 693 22.88 -1.81 -9.93
C PHE A 693 23.10 -2.85 -11.01
N GLU A 694 22.81 -2.46 -12.24
CA GLU A 694 23.20 -3.17 -13.45
C GLU A 694 24.23 -2.31 -14.19
N VAL A 695 25.49 -2.74 -14.17
CA VAL A 695 26.64 -1.98 -14.68
C VAL A 695 27.12 -2.61 -15.98
N LEU A 696 26.98 -1.86 -17.08
CA LEU A 696 27.28 -2.26 -18.44
C LEU A 696 28.45 -1.43 -19.01
N PRO A 697 29.70 -1.89 -18.90
CA PRO A 697 30.80 -1.35 -19.69
C PRO A 697 30.62 -1.67 -21.18
N ILE A 698 30.87 -0.71 -22.08
CA ILE A 698 30.78 -0.92 -23.53
C ILE A 698 32.10 -1.50 -24.05
N SER A 699 32.15 -2.83 -24.15
CA SER A 699 33.26 -3.59 -24.73
C SER A 699 33.28 -3.54 -26.26
N ASP A 700 34.41 -3.92 -26.88
CA ASP A 700 34.53 -3.94 -28.35
C ASP A 700 33.49 -4.86 -29.02
N LYS A 701 33.13 -5.98 -28.38
CA LYS A 701 32.09 -6.88 -28.90
C LYS A 701 30.73 -6.19 -28.92
N ILE A 702 30.40 -5.47 -27.85
CA ILE A 702 29.17 -4.68 -27.75
C ILE A 702 29.20 -3.53 -28.77
N ARG A 703 30.33 -2.82 -28.94
CA ARG A 703 30.49 -1.78 -29.98
C ARG A 703 30.17 -2.34 -31.37
N MET A 704 30.73 -3.50 -31.71
CA MET A 704 30.47 -4.16 -32.99
C MET A 704 29.00 -4.59 -33.16
N GLN A 705 28.33 -5.00 -32.08
CA GLN A 705 26.90 -5.32 -32.11
C GLN A 705 26.04 -4.07 -32.35
N ILE A 706 26.36 -2.94 -31.70
CA ILE A 706 25.69 -1.66 -31.92
C ILE A 706 25.83 -1.23 -33.39
N LEU A 707 27.03 -1.30 -33.94
CA LEU A 707 27.31 -0.95 -35.34
C LEU A 707 26.56 -1.83 -36.35
N LYS A 708 26.32 -3.09 -36.01
CA LYS A 708 25.57 -4.05 -36.84
C LYS A 708 24.05 -3.96 -36.67
N GLY A 709 23.56 -3.09 -35.79
CA GLY A 709 22.12 -2.98 -35.49
C GLY A 709 21.56 -4.21 -34.76
N ALA A 710 22.36 -4.84 -33.89
CA ALA A 710 21.91 -5.98 -33.09
C ALA A 710 20.72 -5.60 -32.19
N SER A 711 19.88 -6.58 -31.88
CA SER A 711 18.73 -6.41 -31.00
C SER A 711 19.14 -6.23 -29.52
N THR A 712 18.22 -5.66 -28.73
CA THR A 712 18.38 -5.52 -27.27
C THR A 712 18.75 -6.85 -26.60
N THR A 713 18.10 -7.95 -27.00
CA THR A 713 18.33 -9.29 -26.48
C THR A 713 19.76 -9.80 -26.77
N GLU A 714 20.29 -9.54 -27.96
CA GLU A 714 21.65 -9.95 -28.33
C GLU A 714 22.71 -9.19 -27.54
N VAL A 715 22.54 -7.87 -27.40
CA VAL A 715 23.43 -7.02 -26.59
C VAL A 715 23.37 -7.42 -25.12
N ARG A 716 22.16 -7.65 -24.58
CA ARG A 716 21.98 -8.11 -23.19
C ARG A 716 22.65 -9.45 -22.95
N ARG A 717 22.48 -10.41 -23.86
CA ARG A 717 23.13 -11.74 -23.77
C ARG A 717 24.65 -11.61 -23.74
N GLN A 718 25.22 -10.76 -24.60
CA GLN A 718 26.66 -10.51 -24.63
C GLN A 718 27.15 -9.85 -23.34
N ALA A 719 26.42 -8.85 -22.83
CA ALA A 719 26.74 -8.18 -21.58
C ALA A 719 26.72 -9.13 -20.38
N ILE A 720 25.71 -10.00 -20.27
CA ILE A 720 25.63 -11.02 -19.22
C ILE A 720 26.78 -12.02 -19.34
N ALA A 721 27.13 -12.45 -20.56
CA ALA A 721 28.27 -13.32 -20.81
C ALA A 721 29.62 -12.66 -20.42
N GLU A 722 29.70 -11.33 -20.46
CA GLU A 722 30.84 -10.53 -19.99
C GLU A 722 30.75 -10.17 -18.49
N GLY A 723 29.82 -10.78 -17.75
CA GLY A 723 29.70 -10.64 -16.30
C GLY A 723 28.84 -9.48 -15.83
N MET A 724 28.00 -8.88 -16.68
CA MET A 724 26.98 -7.94 -16.21
C MET A 724 25.96 -8.68 -15.34
N LEU A 725 25.75 -8.21 -14.12
CA LEU A 725 24.63 -8.64 -13.28
C LEU A 725 23.39 -7.84 -13.66
N THR A 726 22.28 -8.54 -13.87
CA THR A 726 20.97 -7.89 -14.05
C THR A 726 20.53 -7.24 -12.74
N LEU A 727 19.64 -6.24 -12.82
CA LEU A 727 19.04 -5.62 -11.62
C LEU A 727 18.40 -6.67 -10.70
N LEU A 728 17.72 -7.66 -11.27
CA LEU A 728 17.04 -8.71 -10.53
C LEU A 728 18.04 -9.63 -9.81
N LYS A 729 19.10 -10.05 -10.51
CA LYS A 729 20.16 -10.89 -9.93
C LYS A 729 20.95 -10.17 -8.84
N ASP A 730 21.33 -8.92 -9.05
CA ASP A 730 21.98 -8.08 -8.01
C ASP A 730 21.07 -7.94 -6.78
N GLY A 731 19.76 -7.74 -6.98
CA GLY A 731 18.77 -7.74 -5.91
C GLY A 731 18.71 -9.07 -5.14
N MET A 732 18.65 -10.20 -5.84
CA MET A 732 18.60 -11.53 -5.20
C MET A 732 19.89 -11.89 -4.46
N LEU A 733 21.05 -11.39 -4.90
CA LEU A 733 22.30 -11.52 -4.14
C LEU A 733 22.23 -10.74 -2.81
N LYS A 734 21.63 -9.55 -2.80
CA LYS A 734 21.40 -8.78 -1.56
C LYS A 734 20.37 -9.41 -0.64
N VAL A 735 19.37 -10.10 -1.19
CA VAL A 735 18.45 -10.94 -0.42
C VAL A 735 19.21 -12.07 0.27
N LYS A 736 20.17 -12.69 -0.41
CA LYS A 736 21.01 -13.74 0.18
C LYS A 736 21.80 -13.23 1.40
N GLU A 737 22.27 -11.99 1.34
CA GLU A 737 22.99 -11.29 2.41
C GLU A 737 22.07 -10.78 3.54
N GLY A 738 20.75 -10.92 3.41
CA GLY A 738 19.77 -10.43 4.39
C GLY A 738 19.58 -8.90 4.36
N ALA A 739 20.09 -8.21 3.33
CA ALA A 739 20.01 -6.75 3.23
C ALA A 739 18.61 -6.26 2.83
N THR A 740 17.86 -7.06 2.06
CA THR A 740 16.51 -6.77 1.57
C THR A 740 15.69 -8.05 1.46
N THR A 741 14.41 -7.94 1.09
CA THR A 741 13.48 -9.07 0.93
C THR A 741 13.26 -9.42 -0.55
N PRO A 742 12.91 -10.67 -0.89
CA PRO A 742 12.56 -11.02 -2.27
C PRO A 742 11.40 -10.17 -2.80
N SER A 743 10.40 -9.86 -1.96
CA SER A 743 9.26 -9.01 -2.33
C SER A 743 9.69 -7.60 -2.77
N GLU A 744 10.64 -6.98 -2.07
CA GLU A 744 11.15 -5.66 -2.45
C GLU A 744 11.93 -5.68 -3.77
N VAL A 745 12.69 -6.75 -4.02
CA VAL A 745 13.42 -6.92 -5.29
C VAL A 745 12.43 -7.10 -6.44
N LEU A 746 11.46 -8.01 -6.31
CA LEU A 746 10.42 -8.23 -7.33
C LEU A 746 9.62 -6.95 -7.60
N ARG A 747 9.25 -6.20 -6.57
CA ARG A 747 8.50 -4.95 -6.76
C ARG A 747 9.24 -3.90 -7.60
N ASN A 748 10.56 -3.81 -7.48
CA ASN A 748 11.35 -2.70 -8.04
C ASN A 748 12.20 -3.08 -9.26
N ALA A 749 12.53 -4.36 -9.42
CA ALA A 749 13.40 -4.87 -10.48
C ALA A 749 12.70 -5.83 -11.46
N TYR A 750 11.44 -6.20 -11.23
CA TYR A 750 10.71 -7.09 -12.14
C TYR A 750 10.41 -6.42 -13.49
N SER A 751 10.74 -7.12 -14.56
CA SER A 751 10.26 -6.87 -15.92
C SER A 751 9.34 -8.01 -16.34
N ILE A 752 8.34 -7.72 -17.19
CA ILE A 752 7.35 -8.68 -17.70
C ILE A 752 7.98 -9.80 -18.57
N GLU A 753 9.29 -9.77 -18.81
CA GLU A 753 10.02 -10.74 -19.64
C GLU A 753 9.97 -12.17 -19.09
#